data_AF-A0A444UDT8-F1
#
_entry.id   AF-A0A444UDT8-F1
#
_cell.length_a   1.000
_cell.length_b   1.000
_cell.length_c   1.000
_cell.angle_alpha   90.00
_cell.angle_beta   90.00
_cell.angle_gamma   90.00
#
_symmetry.space_group_name_H-M   'P 1'
#
loop_
_entity.id
_entity.type
_entity.pdbx_description
1 polymer ?
#
loop_
_entity_poly.entity_id
_entity_poly.type
_entity_poly.pdbx_seq_one_letter_code
_entity_poly.pdbx_strand_id
1 'polypeptide(L)'
;MTHKALFYSKAKKHESPLKSFTTGYKLEDYLIGQLIGKGCNAAVQFGCTRKKLEPHPNVIQVFRAFTADVPLLPGAFADYPDVLPARINPAGIGHNRTLFLVMKNYPCTLWQSLQVSLPDNREAILLILQLLEGVDHLNRQGIAHRDLKSDNILLEHESVGSPCLVITDFGCCLAEQHLWLKLPFNSCCVDRGGNACLMAPEVASAVPGPGVVIDYSKADVWAVGAIAYEIFGLPNPFYTPGPEVLESRTYQEKQLPPLPSTVPPEARLVVKLLLRRNANKRPSARVAANLLHICQWGGNLQNVDRMKMQKIADWLLCRSAAALLHAGYNAGNMVEAELQRNFLINVDLGELRMAMAFLSCEWPWLFCCSDKNTASTVNLSLPGQTDFIEQRTVSSIYNLHEPSAVMFARSIRGSMLNRGTFFGTLVLNNSARINQSCARPFALHTPNRGEQLLSKGFLFQLAPYRGLSGSRFNVPPSAEFVARPSGIASMFKLPIQDSPVGLDAAFVGVPIDTGTSNRPGARFGPRQIRAESSMMRVYNGSTRAAPYQSLMVADIGDVNVNMYDLKDTCRRIREAYQKIVAGGCIPLTLDTSDVVLGEKIGHGTPFRRCVEEGLLDCQRVAQIGLRGSAYSADAYQWNREQGFRVVQAEECWWKSLTPLMTAIRKQVGDGPVYLSFDIDALDPSYAPGTGTPEIAGLTPSQALEIIRGCRGMNIVGCDLVEVSPPYDTTGRNEQKDQSKAASFLCTGVMVSASLKC
;
A
#
# COMPACT_ATOMS: atom_id res chain seq x y z
N MET A 1 13.03 -6.83 5.66
CA MET A 1 13.39 -8.12 6.29
C MET A 1 13.39 -7.97 7.80
N THR A 2 12.75 -8.89 8.52
CA THR A 2 12.69 -8.90 9.99
C THR A 2 12.96 -10.29 10.48
N HIS A 3 13.99 -10.42 11.31
CA HIS A 3 14.47 -11.71 11.79
C HIS A 3 13.99 -11.91 13.23
N LYS A 4 13.22 -12.96 13.47
CA LYS A 4 12.77 -13.35 14.82
C LYS A 4 13.94 -14.04 15.52
N ALA A 5 14.65 -13.30 16.37
CA ALA A 5 15.67 -13.84 17.25
C ALA A 5 15.07 -14.20 18.62
N LEU A 6 15.52 -15.31 19.21
CA LEU A 6 15.15 -15.69 20.58
C LEU A 6 15.68 -14.67 21.59
N PHE A 7 14.85 -14.17 22.51
CA PHE A 7 15.26 -13.26 23.58
C PHE A 7 15.02 -13.90 24.96
N TYR A 8 16.09 -14.27 25.68
CA TYR A 8 15.98 -14.69 27.08
C TYR A 8 16.32 -13.53 28.03
N SER A 9 15.45 -13.24 28.98
CA SER A 9 15.66 -12.18 29.99
C SER A 9 16.83 -12.52 30.92
N LYS A 10 17.77 -11.59 31.11
CA LYS A 10 18.73 -11.68 32.23
C LYS A 10 18.06 -11.28 33.55
N ALA A 11 17.50 -12.29 34.23
CA ALA A 11 17.28 -12.33 35.67
C ALA A 11 16.77 -11.02 36.34
N LYS A 12 15.58 -10.55 35.97
CA LYS A 12 14.78 -9.64 36.81
C LYS A 12 13.38 -10.22 37.02
N LYS A 13 12.91 -10.19 38.28
CA LYS A 13 11.53 -10.58 38.64
C LYS A 13 10.53 -9.67 37.92
N HIS A 14 9.42 -10.24 37.47
CA HIS A 14 8.35 -9.50 36.81
C HIS A 14 7.58 -8.61 37.80
N GLU A 15 7.55 -7.31 37.55
CA GLU A 15 6.59 -6.38 38.13
C GLU A 15 5.48 -6.02 37.11
N SER A 16 4.34 -5.54 37.62
CA SER A 16 3.04 -5.39 36.97
C SER A 16 3.03 -4.68 35.58
N PRO A 17 2.19 -5.11 34.62
CA PRO A 17 2.27 -4.71 33.21
C PRO A 17 1.58 -3.36 32.88
N LEU A 18 1.81 -2.30 33.66
CA LEU A 18 1.25 -0.96 33.42
C LEU A 18 2.26 0.18 33.65
N LYS A 19 3.21 0.35 32.72
CA LYS A 19 3.97 1.61 32.54
C LYS A 19 4.10 2.00 31.06
N SER A 20 4.16 3.31 30.83
CA SER A 20 4.09 3.96 29.51
C SER A 20 5.26 3.66 28.59
N PHE A 21 5.03 3.83 27.28
CA PHE A 21 6.06 3.78 26.23
C PHE A 21 7.02 4.98 26.28
N THR A 22 7.92 5.02 27.26
CA THR A 22 9.03 5.97 27.33
C THR A 22 10.31 5.27 27.80
N THR A 23 11.36 5.34 26.96
CA THR A 23 12.80 5.18 27.26
C THR A 23 13.20 4.37 28.52
N GLY A 24 13.80 3.18 28.32
CA GLY A 24 14.42 2.46 29.45
C GLY A 24 14.97 1.05 29.19
N TYR A 25 14.67 0.45 28.03
CA TYR A 25 15.10 -0.93 27.71
C TYR A 25 16.08 -0.94 26.55
N LYS A 26 17.06 -1.84 26.61
CA LYS A 26 18.14 -1.97 25.64
C LYS A 26 18.29 -3.44 25.20
N LEU A 27 19.03 -3.65 24.11
CA LEU A 27 19.33 -5.00 23.63
C LEU A 27 20.13 -5.83 24.67
N GLU A 28 20.96 -5.17 25.49
CA GLU A 28 21.78 -5.79 26.56
C GLU A 28 20.96 -6.44 27.70
N ASP A 29 19.66 -6.12 27.82
CA ASP A 29 18.74 -6.76 28.77
C ASP A 29 18.38 -8.21 28.39
N TYR A 30 18.69 -8.62 27.16
CA TYR A 30 18.28 -9.90 26.57
C TYR A 30 19.48 -10.70 26.02
N LEU A 31 19.50 -12.00 26.30
CA LEU A 31 20.40 -12.98 25.65
C LEU A 31 19.77 -13.44 24.34
N ILE A 32 20.55 -13.42 23.25
CA ILE A 32 20.04 -13.78 21.93
C ILE A 32 20.41 -15.22 21.56
N GLY A 33 19.38 -16.04 21.27
CA GLY A 33 19.52 -17.46 20.96
C GLY A 33 19.58 -17.78 19.46
N GLN A 34 19.40 -19.06 19.13
CA GLN A 34 19.42 -19.61 17.76
C GLN A 34 18.25 -19.08 16.89
N LEU A 35 18.47 -18.98 15.58
CA LEU A 35 17.47 -18.56 14.60
C LEU A 35 16.41 -19.67 14.36
N ILE A 36 15.12 -19.30 14.36
CA ILE A 36 13.99 -20.25 14.22
C ILE A 36 13.30 -20.15 12.84
N GLY A 37 13.41 -19.03 12.11
CA GLY A 37 12.79 -18.87 10.79
C GLY A 37 13.25 -17.64 9.99
N LYS A 38 12.93 -17.62 8.69
CA LYS A 38 13.31 -16.57 7.72
C LYS A 38 12.08 -16.07 6.95
N GLY A 39 11.98 -14.77 6.69
CA GLY A 39 10.85 -14.14 5.98
C GLY A 39 11.17 -12.74 5.45
N CYS A 40 10.43 -12.29 4.44
CA CYS A 40 10.87 -11.18 3.57
C CYS A 40 10.66 -9.77 4.15
N ASN A 41 9.59 -9.51 4.91
CA ASN A 41 9.20 -8.13 5.27
C ASN A 41 8.73 -7.95 6.72
N ALA A 42 9.01 -6.76 7.25
CA ALA A 42 8.07 -6.03 8.09
C ALA A 42 8.08 -4.59 7.60
N ALA A 43 7.03 -4.18 6.91
CA ALA A 43 6.71 -2.79 6.75
C ALA A 43 5.86 -2.39 7.95
N VAL A 44 6.34 -1.47 8.79
CA VAL A 44 5.50 -0.82 9.80
C VAL A 44 5.14 0.56 9.24
N GLN A 45 3.91 0.69 8.73
CA GLN A 45 3.34 2.00 8.37
C GLN A 45 3.30 2.88 9.61
N PHE A 46 4.08 3.96 9.61
CA PHE A 46 3.90 5.08 10.53
C PHE A 46 2.88 6.05 9.93
N GLY A 47 1.61 5.66 10.00
CA GLY A 47 0.43 6.48 9.70
C GLY A 47 -0.38 6.76 10.97
N CYS A 48 -1.22 7.80 10.95
CA CYS A 48 -1.93 8.31 12.13
C CYS A 48 -2.83 7.28 12.83
N THR A 49 -2.96 7.46 14.16
CA THR A 49 -3.70 6.61 15.13
C THR A 49 -3.39 5.10 15.12
N ARG A 50 -2.45 4.70 15.99
CA ARG A 50 -2.14 3.29 16.30
C ARG A 50 -3.40 2.53 16.75
N LYS A 51 -3.94 1.68 15.87
CA LYS A 51 -4.93 0.66 16.25
C LYS A 51 -4.23 -0.41 17.09
N LYS A 52 -4.50 -0.44 18.39
CA LYS A 52 -4.01 -1.50 19.27
C LYS A 52 -4.93 -2.72 19.09
N LEU A 53 -4.38 -3.83 18.64
CA LEU A 53 -5.11 -5.10 18.58
C LEU A 53 -5.31 -5.62 20.02
N GLU A 54 -6.56 -5.91 20.41
CA GLU A 54 -6.81 -6.58 21.69
C GLU A 54 -6.26 -8.02 21.69
N PRO A 55 -5.74 -8.53 22.83
CA PRO A 55 -5.20 -9.89 22.91
C PRO A 55 -6.24 -10.97 22.58
N HIS A 56 -5.79 -12.10 22.00
CA HIS A 56 -6.61 -13.27 21.71
C HIS A 56 -5.74 -14.53 21.78
N PRO A 57 -6.22 -15.67 22.31
CA PRO A 57 -5.43 -16.88 22.44
C PRO A 57 -4.82 -17.35 21.12
N ASN A 58 -5.54 -17.20 19.99
CA ASN A 58 -5.08 -17.64 18.68
C ASN A 58 -4.38 -16.58 17.82
N VAL A 59 -3.90 -15.47 18.41
CA VAL A 59 -3.12 -14.45 17.69
C VAL A 59 -1.83 -14.14 18.46
N ILE A 60 -0.70 -14.03 17.75
CA ILE A 60 0.61 -13.83 18.38
C ILE A 60 0.64 -12.57 19.27
N GLN A 61 0.98 -12.76 20.54
CA GLN A 61 1.15 -11.64 21.46
C GLN A 61 2.59 -11.09 21.38
N VAL A 62 2.71 -9.86 20.90
CA VAL A 62 3.96 -9.08 20.99
C VAL A 62 4.01 -8.39 22.36
N PHE A 63 4.84 -8.90 23.26
CA PHE A 63 5.04 -8.35 24.60
C PHE A 63 5.77 -7.00 24.57
N ARG A 64 6.70 -6.82 23.62
CA ARG A 64 7.48 -5.58 23.48
C ARG A 64 7.92 -5.36 22.03
N ALA A 65 7.94 -4.11 21.60
CA ALA A 65 8.54 -3.70 20.33
C ALA A 65 9.48 -2.51 20.58
N PHE A 66 10.70 -2.56 20.06
CA PHE A 66 11.70 -1.49 20.21
C PHE A 66 12.71 -1.50 19.06
N THR A 67 13.38 -0.36 18.80
CA THR A 67 14.46 -0.29 17.81
C THR A 67 15.82 -0.28 18.50
N ALA A 68 16.76 -1.11 18.02
CA ALA A 68 18.12 -1.19 18.54
C ALA A 68 19.11 -1.46 17.41
N ASP A 69 20.41 -1.33 17.69
CA ASP A 69 21.46 -1.68 16.74
C ASP A 69 21.42 -3.17 16.39
N VAL A 70 21.63 -3.50 15.12
CA VAL A 70 21.65 -4.89 14.62
C VAL A 70 22.88 -5.60 15.22
N PRO A 71 22.71 -6.62 16.08
CA PRO A 71 23.84 -7.42 16.55
C PRO A 71 24.33 -8.36 15.45
N LEU A 72 25.58 -8.81 15.54
CA LEU A 72 26.01 -9.99 14.78
C LEU A 72 25.42 -11.23 15.47
N LEU A 73 24.46 -11.89 14.81
CA LEU A 73 23.82 -13.10 15.31
C LEU A 73 24.50 -14.37 14.76
N PRO A 74 24.42 -15.51 15.47
CA PRO A 74 24.85 -16.80 14.94
C PRO A 74 24.17 -17.08 13.59
N GLY A 75 24.94 -17.57 12.61
CA GLY A 75 24.46 -17.90 11.27
C GLY A 75 24.29 -16.72 10.30
N ALA A 76 24.30 -15.47 10.77
CA ALA A 76 23.86 -14.31 9.98
C ALA A 76 24.57 -14.12 8.61
N PHE A 77 25.88 -14.41 8.54
CA PHE A 77 26.64 -14.33 7.27
C PHE A 77 26.25 -15.39 6.23
N ALA A 78 25.73 -16.54 6.66
CA ALA A 78 25.19 -17.56 5.75
C ALA A 78 23.70 -17.31 5.49
N ASP A 79 22.97 -16.80 6.49
CA ASP A 79 21.52 -16.78 6.49
C ASP A 79 20.89 -15.55 5.84
N TYR A 80 21.55 -14.38 5.96
CA TYR A 80 21.07 -13.08 5.47
C TYR A 80 22.22 -12.05 5.35
N PRO A 81 23.34 -12.37 4.66
CA PRO A 81 24.51 -11.50 4.58
C PRO A 81 24.20 -10.10 4.05
N ASP A 82 23.28 -9.98 3.10
CA ASP A 82 22.97 -8.73 2.41
C ASP A 82 22.26 -7.71 3.31
N VAL A 83 21.55 -8.13 4.36
CA VAL A 83 20.86 -7.22 5.29
C VAL A 83 21.54 -7.05 6.64
N LEU A 84 22.75 -7.61 6.79
CA LEU A 84 23.68 -7.12 7.79
C LEU A 84 24.11 -5.70 7.41
N PRO A 85 24.25 -4.76 8.39
CA PRO A 85 24.83 -3.47 8.10
C PRO A 85 26.30 -3.56 7.73
N ALA A 86 26.77 -2.58 6.94
CA ALA A 86 28.14 -2.46 6.45
C ALA A 86 29.23 -2.65 7.54
N ARG A 87 28.94 -2.24 8.78
CA ARG A 87 29.85 -2.41 9.94
C ARG A 87 30.01 -3.84 10.46
N ILE A 88 29.17 -4.78 9.99
CA ILE A 88 29.26 -6.21 10.29
C ILE A 88 29.70 -6.97 9.04
N ASN A 89 29.00 -6.74 7.92
CA ASN A 89 29.38 -7.28 6.61
C ASN A 89 29.65 -6.11 5.65
N PRO A 90 30.89 -5.88 5.19
CA PRO A 90 31.20 -4.76 4.28
C PRO A 90 30.43 -4.76 2.95
N ALA A 91 29.95 -5.93 2.50
CA ALA A 91 29.09 -6.06 1.32
C ALA A 91 27.59 -5.91 1.63
N GLY A 92 27.21 -5.85 2.91
CA GLY A 92 25.83 -5.77 3.37
C GLY A 92 25.23 -4.37 3.24
N ILE A 93 24.01 -4.32 2.70
CA ILE A 93 23.19 -3.12 2.48
C ILE A 93 22.20 -2.85 3.63
N GLY A 94 22.35 -3.53 4.77
CA GLY A 94 21.48 -3.38 5.93
C GLY A 94 21.63 -2.05 6.68
N HIS A 95 20.58 -1.62 7.38
CA HIS A 95 20.66 -0.47 8.29
C HIS A 95 21.30 -0.84 9.64
N ASN A 96 22.02 0.11 10.24
CA ASN A 96 22.69 -0.08 11.54
C ASN A 96 21.73 -0.43 12.67
N ARG A 97 20.48 0.05 12.61
CA ARG A 97 19.39 -0.24 13.56
C ARG A 97 18.21 -0.88 12.86
N THR A 98 17.50 -1.75 13.57
CA THR A 98 16.27 -2.40 13.10
C THR A 98 15.21 -2.48 14.20
N LEU A 99 13.99 -2.85 13.84
CA LEU A 99 12.90 -3.13 14.76
C LEU A 99 13.00 -4.56 15.30
N PHE A 100 12.99 -4.69 16.63
CA PHE A 100 12.90 -5.95 17.34
C PHE A 100 11.52 -6.12 17.97
N LEU A 101 10.97 -7.33 17.83
CA LEU A 101 9.68 -7.74 18.37
C LEU A 101 9.91 -8.90 19.35
N VAL A 102 9.61 -8.67 20.63
CA VAL A 102 9.66 -9.70 21.68
C VAL A 102 8.28 -10.31 21.80
N MET A 103 8.19 -11.61 21.53
CA MET A 103 6.96 -12.42 21.56
C MET A 103 7.22 -13.74 22.27
N LYS A 104 6.17 -14.49 22.62
CA LYS A 104 6.32 -15.85 23.16
C LYS A 104 7.02 -16.73 22.11
N ASN A 105 7.92 -17.60 22.54
CA ASN A 105 8.53 -18.60 21.67
C ASN A 105 7.55 -19.76 21.44
N TYR A 106 7.41 -20.18 20.19
CA TYR A 106 6.63 -21.35 19.79
C TYR A 106 7.58 -22.34 19.09
N PRO A 107 7.56 -23.63 19.44
CA PRO A 107 8.59 -24.59 18.99
C PRO A 107 8.61 -24.84 17.48
N CYS A 108 7.50 -24.69 16.77
CA CYS A 108 7.40 -25.00 15.33
C CYS A 108 6.28 -24.22 14.63
N THR A 109 6.34 -24.18 13.30
CA THR A 109 5.19 -23.78 12.46
C THR A 109 4.21 -24.94 12.26
N LEU A 110 2.97 -24.64 11.88
CA LEU A 110 2.00 -25.66 11.47
C LEU A 110 2.55 -26.51 10.31
N TRP A 111 3.19 -25.88 9.32
CA TRP A 111 3.82 -26.60 8.21
C TRP A 111 4.85 -27.63 8.70
N GLN A 112 5.77 -27.21 9.58
CA GLN A 112 6.80 -28.10 10.15
C GLN A 112 6.19 -29.25 10.94
N SER A 113 5.15 -28.99 11.74
CA SER A 113 4.47 -30.02 12.53
C SER A 113 3.83 -31.08 11.65
N LEU A 114 3.15 -30.66 10.57
CA LEU A 114 2.49 -31.57 9.62
C LEU A 114 3.47 -32.45 8.82
N GLN A 115 4.75 -32.07 8.69
CA GLN A 115 5.79 -32.94 8.13
C GLN A 115 6.21 -34.07 9.09
N VAL A 116 5.99 -33.92 10.40
CA VAL A 116 6.42 -34.88 11.44
C VAL A 116 5.28 -35.78 11.89
N SER A 117 4.09 -35.22 12.12
CA SER A 117 2.90 -35.95 12.50
C SER A 117 1.66 -35.28 11.91
N LEU A 118 0.76 -36.09 11.36
CA LEU A 118 -0.57 -35.63 10.96
C LEU A 118 -1.51 -35.67 12.16
N PRO A 119 -2.36 -34.64 12.37
CA PRO A 119 -3.35 -34.63 13.43
C PRO A 119 -4.47 -35.63 13.13
N ASP A 120 -5.14 -36.11 14.17
CA ASP A 120 -6.38 -36.88 13.97
C ASP A 120 -7.54 -35.97 13.49
N ASN A 121 -8.66 -36.56 13.08
CA ASN A 121 -9.82 -35.79 12.60
C ASN A 121 -10.36 -34.75 13.60
N ARG A 122 -10.30 -35.03 14.91
CA ARG A 122 -10.79 -34.13 15.96
C ARG A 122 -9.81 -32.99 16.18
N GLU A 123 -8.52 -33.32 16.29
CA GLU A 123 -7.44 -32.35 16.41
C GLU A 123 -7.39 -31.42 15.18
N ALA A 124 -7.53 -31.97 13.97
CA ALA A 124 -7.63 -31.22 12.73
C ALA A 124 -8.79 -30.21 12.74
N ILE A 125 -9.97 -30.61 13.22
CA ILE A 125 -11.13 -29.71 13.36
C ILE A 125 -10.87 -28.63 14.41
N LEU A 126 -10.22 -28.96 15.53
CA LEU A 126 -9.85 -27.99 16.56
C LEU A 126 -8.80 -26.98 16.07
N LEU A 127 -7.84 -27.41 15.25
CA LEU A 127 -6.88 -26.52 14.58
C LEU A 127 -7.56 -25.55 13.61
N ILE A 128 -8.45 -26.05 12.74
CA ILE A 128 -9.22 -25.20 11.81
C ILE A 128 -10.10 -24.21 12.60
N LEU A 129 -10.71 -24.66 13.69
CA LEU A 129 -11.56 -23.83 14.53
C LEU A 129 -10.77 -22.72 15.25
N GLN A 130 -9.62 -23.03 15.86
CA GLN A 130 -8.70 -22.03 16.41
C GLN A 130 -8.30 -20.96 15.39
N LEU A 131 -8.02 -21.39 14.15
CA LEU A 131 -7.65 -20.49 13.06
C LEU A 131 -8.82 -19.60 12.63
N LEU A 132 -10.06 -20.13 12.59
CA LEU A 132 -11.27 -19.35 12.32
C LEU A 132 -11.61 -18.35 13.44
N GLU A 133 -11.45 -18.72 14.71
CA GLU A 133 -11.60 -17.81 15.86
C GLU A 133 -10.58 -16.65 15.77
N GLY A 134 -9.31 -16.96 15.48
CA GLY A 134 -8.28 -15.94 15.25
C GLY A 134 -8.59 -14.99 14.09
N VAL A 135 -9.04 -15.53 12.94
CA VAL A 135 -9.44 -14.71 11.79
C VAL A 135 -10.70 -13.89 12.07
N ASP A 136 -11.66 -14.40 12.84
CA ASP A 136 -12.83 -13.63 13.25
C ASP A 136 -12.45 -12.47 14.19
N HIS A 137 -11.55 -12.69 15.14
CA HIS A 137 -11.05 -11.66 16.04
C HIS A 137 -10.35 -10.51 15.28
N LEU A 138 -9.54 -10.85 14.27
CA LEU A 138 -8.92 -9.85 13.38
C LEU A 138 -9.98 -9.09 12.58
N ASN A 139 -10.94 -9.80 11.97
CA ASN A 139 -12.02 -9.18 11.21
C ASN A 139 -12.92 -8.28 12.08
N ARG A 140 -13.27 -8.69 13.30
CA ARG A 140 -14.04 -7.87 14.28
C ARG A 140 -13.28 -6.63 14.73
N GLN A 141 -11.95 -6.63 14.60
CA GLN A 141 -11.11 -5.44 14.78
C GLN A 141 -10.70 -4.78 13.46
N GLY A 142 -11.37 -5.10 12.35
CA GLY A 142 -11.14 -4.48 11.04
C GLY A 142 -9.70 -4.61 10.58
N ILE A 143 -9.13 -5.81 10.74
CA ILE A 143 -7.79 -6.20 10.29
C ILE A 143 -7.93 -7.43 9.40
N ALA A 144 -7.33 -7.40 8.22
CA ALA A 144 -7.15 -8.58 7.36
C ALA A 144 -5.67 -8.96 7.32
N HIS A 145 -5.35 -10.24 7.43
CA HIS A 145 -3.98 -10.75 7.48
C HIS A 145 -3.29 -10.70 6.11
N ARG A 146 -3.99 -11.09 5.03
CA ARG A 146 -3.55 -11.05 3.62
C ARG A 146 -2.31 -11.88 3.25
N ASP A 147 -1.67 -12.54 4.22
CA ASP A 147 -0.58 -13.51 4.03
C ASP A 147 -0.76 -14.73 4.96
N LEU A 148 -1.96 -15.32 5.03
CA LEU A 148 -2.14 -16.59 5.72
C LEU A 148 -1.53 -17.74 4.90
N LYS A 149 -0.77 -18.59 5.58
CA LYS A 149 -0.14 -19.84 5.10
C LYS A 149 0.30 -20.64 6.32
N SER A 150 0.56 -21.94 6.16
CA SER A 150 0.97 -22.84 7.25
C SER A 150 2.33 -22.49 7.88
N ASP A 151 3.20 -21.73 7.21
CA ASP A 151 4.41 -21.12 7.81
C ASP A 151 4.10 -19.96 8.78
N ASN A 152 3.04 -19.20 8.49
CA ASN A 152 2.61 -18.02 9.26
C ASN A 152 1.65 -18.41 10.41
N ILE A 153 1.65 -19.67 10.78
CA ILE A 153 0.87 -20.25 11.88
C ILE A 153 1.87 -21.00 12.76
N LEU A 154 1.92 -20.65 14.05
CA LEU A 154 2.80 -21.29 15.03
C LEU A 154 2.02 -22.22 15.94
N LEU A 155 2.64 -23.33 16.34
CA LEU A 155 2.04 -24.31 17.25
C LEU A 155 2.85 -24.46 18.54
N GLU A 156 2.14 -24.68 19.63
CA GLU A 156 2.66 -25.11 20.92
C GLU A 156 1.91 -26.38 21.36
N HIS A 157 2.63 -27.47 21.59
CA HIS A 157 2.06 -28.72 22.06
C HIS A 157 1.97 -28.70 23.59
N GLU A 158 0.79 -28.92 24.14
CA GLU A 158 0.60 -29.17 25.57
C GLU A 158 0.84 -30.65 25.88
N SER A 159 1.23 -30.97 27.12
CA SER A 159 1.52 -32.34 27.56
C SER A 159 0.32 -33.30 27.47
N VAL A 160 -0.90 -32.76 27.44
CA VAL A 160 -2.17 -33.48 27.31
C VAL A 160 -3.17 -32.58 26.58
N GLY A 161 -3.57 -32.94 25.36
CA GLY A 161 -4.59 -32.21 24.61
C GLY A 161 -4.20 -31.93 23.16
N SER A 162 -4.91 -30.99 22.53
CA SER A 162 -4.62 -30.54 21.18
C SER A 162 -3.62 -29.36 21.22
N PRO A 163 -2.76 -29.18 20.20
CA PRO A 163 -1.83 -28.07 20.16
C PRO A 163 -2.56 -26.72 20.09
N CYS A 164 -2.02 -25.76 20.84
CA CYS A 164 -2.43 -24.37 20.78
C CYS A 164 -1.86 -23.71 19.51
N LEU A 165 -2.73 -23.08 18.73
CA LEU A 165 -2.41 -22.46 17.45
C LEU A 165 -2.43 -20.93 17.58
N VAL A 166 -1.42 -20.24 17.01
CA VAL A 166 -1.44 -18.77 16.87
C VAL A 166 -1.11 -18.30 15.45
N ILE A 167 -1.86 -17.30 14.97
CA ILE A 167 -1.56 -16.56 13.74
C ILE A 167 -0.37 -15.63 13.98
N THR A 168 0.61 -15.61 13.07
CA THR A 168 1.79 -14.73 13.13
C THR A 168 2.14 -14.10 11.77
N ASP A 169 3.08 -13.15 11.81
CA ASP A 169 3.57 -12.37 10.67
C ASP A 169 2.55 -11.45 9.98
N PHE A 170 2.25 -10.36 10.68
CA PHE A 170 1.38 -9.28 10.23
C PHE A 170 2.06 -8.31 9.24
N GLY A 171 3.23 -8.65 8.67
CA GLY A 171 4.00 -7.78 7.79
C GLY A 171 3.29 -7.36 6.50
N CYS A 172 2.24 -8.09 6.10
CA CYS A 172 1.37 -7.79 4.97
C CYS A 172 -0.09 -7.47 5.37
N CYS A 173 -0.41 -7.25 6.66
CA CYS A 173 -1.80 -7.03 7.06
C CYS A 173 -2.38 -5.69 6.53
N LEU A 174 -3.70 -5.61 6.41
CA LEU A 174 -4.47 -4.37 6.26
C LEU A 174 -5.01 -4.03 7.65
N ALA A 175 -4.62 -2.90 8.23
CA ALA A 175 -5.00 -2.49 9.59
C ALA A 175 -5.46 -1.02 9.70
N GLU A 176 -5.65 -0.34 8.57
CA GLU A 176 -5.97 1.10 8.54
C GLU A 176 -7.39 1.39 9.06
N GLN A 177 -7.50 2.22 10.10
CA GLN A 177 -8.75 2.46 10.82
C GLN A 177 -9.89 2.99 9.92
N HIS A 178 -9.55 3.79 8.91
CA HIS A 178 -10.52 4.44 8.03
C HIS A 178 -10.94 3.58 6.83
N LEU A 179 -10.14 2.56 6.47
CA LEU A 179 -10.46 1.59 5.42
C LEU A 179 -11.21 0.38 5.97
N TRP A 180 -10.98 0.02 7.23
CA TRP A 180 -11.55 -1.19 7.83
C TRP A 180 -11.14 -2.42 6.99
N LEU A 181 -12.06 -3.28 6.56
CA LEU A 181 -11.78 -4.43 5.68
C LEU A 181 -11.95 -4.10 4.18
N LYS A 182 -12.03 -2.82 3.81
CA LYS A 182 -12.35 -2.35 2.46
C LYS A 182 -11.21 -1.55 1.86
N LEU A 183 -10.48 -2.16 0.93
CA LEU A 183 -9.31 -1.57 0.27
C LEU A 183 -9.71 -0.92 -1.07
N PRO A 184 -9.54 0.41 -1.25
CA PRO A 184 -9.70 1.05 -2.54
C PRO A 184 -8.73 0.47 -3.58
N PHE A 185 -9.24 0.03 -4.72
CA PHE A 185 -8.46 -0.67 -5.75
C PHE A 185 -8.56 0.04 -7.10
N ASN A 186 -7.93 1.21 -7.18
CA ASN A 186 -7.99 2.12 -8.33
C ASN A 186 -6.92 1.86 -9.42
N SER A 187 -5.89 1.04 -9.17
CA SER A 187 -4.94 0.55 -10.21
C SER A 187 -4.13 -0.66 -9.67
N CYS A 188 -3.48 -1.40 -10.57
CA CYS A 188 -2.87 -2.71 -10.33
C CYS A 188 -1.72 -2.73 -9.32
N CYS A 189 -0.96 -1.64 -9.13
CA CYS A 189 0.10 -1.56 -8.12
C CYS A 189 -0.37 -1.27 -6.67
N VAL A 190 -1.67 -1.46 -6.36
CA VAL A 190 -2.11 -1.51 -4.95
C VAL A 190 -1.68 -2.86 -4.40
N ASP A 191 -0.98 -2.88 -3.28
CA ASP A 191 -0.65 -4.11 -2.58
C ASP A 191 -1.93 -4.83 -2.13
N ARG A 192 -2.11 -6.07 -2.62
CA ARG A 192 -3.25 -6.93 -2.32
C ARG A 192 -2.93 -8.02 -1.28
N GLY A 193 -1.72 -8.04 -0.73
CA GLY A 193 -1.25 -9.06 0.20
C GLY A 193 -0.02 -9.81 -0.31
N GLY A 194 0.68 -10.47 0.62
CA GLY A 194 1.97 -11.12 0.35
C GLY A 194 1.88 -12.48 -0.35
N ASN A 195 0.74 -13.16 -0.30
CA ASN A 195 0.59 -14.53 -0.80
C ASN A 195 -0.19 -14.57 -2.12
N ALA A 196 0.50 -14.59 -3.26
CA ALA A 196 -0.16 -14.69 -4.57
C ALA A 196 -0.93 -16.01 -4.76
N CYS A 197 -0.42 -17.13 -4.23
CA CYS A 197 -1.04 -18.45 -4.38
C CYS A 197 -2.33 -18.57 -3.56
N LEU A 198 -2.29 -18.12 -2.29
CA LEU A 198 -3.48 -18.13 -1.42
C LEU A 198 -4.30 -16.82 -1.44
N MET A 199 -4.10 -15.96 -2.44
CA MET A 199 -4.91 -14.77 -2.63
C MET A 199 -6.34 -15.16 -3.02
N ALA A 200 -7.32 -14.83 -2.18
CA ALA A 200 -8.71 -15.24 -2.39
C ALA A 200 -9.28 -14.75 -3.76
N PRO A 201 -10.21 -15.48 -4.39
CA PRO A 201 -10.64 -15.22 -5.77
C PRO A 201 -11.12 -13.79 -6.01
N GLU A 202 -11.92 -13.24 -5.11
CA GLU A 202 -12.43 -11.86 -5.18
C GLU A 202 -11.33 -10.79 -5.09
N VAL A 203 -10.17 -11.13 -4.52
CA VAL A 203 -8.97 -10.27 -4.46
C VAL A 203 -8.09 -10.50 -5.71
N ALA A 204 -7.88 -11.75 -6.09
CA ALA A 204 -7.01 -12.16 -7.20
C ALA A 204 -7.58 -11.81 -8.58
N SER A 205 -8.91 -11.86 -8.74
CA SER A 205 -9.66 -11.50 -9.95
C SER A 205 -10.22 -10.08 -9.92
N ALA A 206 -9.94 -9.29 -8.88
CA ALA A 206 -10.28 -7.88 -8.86
C ALA A 206 -9.63 -7.17 -10.06
N VAL A 207 -10.42 -6.41 -10.82
CA VAL A 207 -9.93 -5.53 -11.88
C VAL A 207 -9.98 -4.10 -11.33
N PRO A 208 -8.89 -3.34 -11.40
CA PRO A 208 -8.87 -2.02 -10.80
C PRO A 208 -9.69 -1.00 -11.58
N GLY A 209 -10.24 -0.01 -10.88
CA GLY A 209 -10.93 1.11 -11.52
C GLY A 209 -11.42 2.18 -10.53
N PRO A 210 -11.91 3.32 -11.03
CA PRO A 210 -12.47 4.38 -10.19
C PRO A 210 -13.63 3.85 -9.33
N GLY A 211 -13.56 4.08 -8.01
CA GLY A 211 -14.57 3.61 -7.07
C GLY A 211 -14.60 2.09 -6.81
N VAL A 212 -13.72 1.30 -7.43
CA VAL A 212 -13.60 -0.13 -7.12
C VAL A 212 -12.98 -0.31 -5.74
N VAL A 213 -13.55 -1.23 -4.96
CA VAL A 213 -13.12 -1.57 -3.61
C VAL A 213 -13.04 -3.10 -3.50
N ILE A 214 -11.91 -3.60 -3.02
CA ILE A 214 -11.75 -5.01 -2.63
C ILE A 214 -12.23 -5.16 -1.18
N ASP A 215 -13.14 -6.10 -0.96
CA ASP A 215 -13.65 -6.45 0.37
C ASP A 215 -12.88 -7.68 0.91
N TYR A 216 -12.12 -7.49 1.99
CA TYR A 216 -11.32 -8.54 2.62
C TYR A 216 -12.07 -9.32 3.70
N SER A 217 -13.34 -8.99 4.00
CA SER A 217 -14.09 -9.58 5.13
C SER A 217 -14.25 -11.09 5.12
N LYS A 218 -13.95 -11.74 3.98
CA LYS A 218 -13.93 -13.20 3.84
C LYS A 218 -12.71 -13.72 3.07
N ALA A 219 -11.70 -12.87 2.82
CA ALA A 219 -10.52 -13.25 2.04
C ALA A 219 -9.62 -14.22 2.83
N ASP A 220 -9.29 -13.87 4.08
CA ASP A 220 -8.52 -14.75 4.98
C ASP A 220 -9.25 -16.08 5.24
N VAL A 221 -10.58 -16.05 5.32
CA VAL A 221 -11.45 -17.23 5.49
C VAL A 221 -11.30 -18.23 4.33
N TRP A 222 -11.04 -17.75 3.11
CA TRP A 222 -10.75 -18.62 1.97
C TRP A 222 -9.37 -19.28 2.08
N ALA A 223 -8.35 -18.54 2.55
CA ALA A 223 -7.02 -19.10 2.79
C ALA A 223 -7.04 -20.18 3.89
N VAL A 224 -7.87 -20.03 4.93
CA VAL A 224 -8.15 -21.11 5.91
C VAL A 224 -8.69 -22.37 5.22
N GLY A 225 -9.57 -22.22 4.23
CA GLY A 225 -10.09 -23.33 3.44
C GLY A 225 -9.03 -24.08 2.63
N ALA A 226 -7.99 -23.38 2.15
CA ALA A 226 -6.86 -24.01 1.47
C ALA A 226 -5.93 -24.74 2.46
N ILE A 227 -5.56 -24.07 3.56
CA ILE A 227 -4.71 -24.62 4.64
C ILE A 227 -5.36 -25.87 5.27
N ALA A 228 -6.69 -25.94 5.32
CA ALA A 228 -7.41 -27.11 5.83
C ALA A 228 -7.08 -28.43 5.09
N TYR A 229 -6.65 -28.40 3.81
CA TYR A 229 -6.18 -29.61 3.13
C TYR A 229 -4.91 -30.16 3.78
N GLU A 230 -3.96 -29.28 4.08
CA GLU A 230 -2.70 -29.63 4.76
C GLU A 230 -2.98 -30.20 6.15
N ILE A 231 -3.90 -29.58 6.89
CA ILE A 231 -4.32 -30.04 8.22
C ILE A 231 -4.96 -31.45 8.16
N PHE A 232 -5.73 -31.77 7.11
CA PHE A 232 -6.27 -33.12 6.88
C PHE A 232 -5.29 -34.08 6.15
N GLY A 233 -3.99 -33.73 6.07
CA GLY A 233 -2.96 -34.60 5.50
C GLY A 233 -2.96 -34.71 3.97
N LEU A 234 -3.63 -33.79 3.28
CA LEU A 234 -3.59 -33.69 1.81
C LEU A 234 -2.69 -32.53 1.34
N PRO A 235 -2.12 -32.62 0.13
CA PRO A 235 -1.42 -31.48 -0.48
C PRO A 235 -2.33 -30.27 -0.64
N ASN A 236 -1.81 -29.05 -0.41
CA ASN A 236 -2.56 -27.82 -0.66
C ASN A 236 -2.79 -27.66 -2.17
N PRO A 237 -4.06 -27.59 -2.64
CA PRO A 237 -4.38 -27.57 -4.08
C PRO A 237 -3.90 -26.33 -4.83
N PHE A 238 -3.43 -25.29 -4.13
CA PHE A 238 -2.94 -24.03 -4.71
C PHE A 238 -1.41 -23.85 -4.61
N TYR A 239 -0.67 -24.78 -3.99
CA TYR A 239 0.79 -24.68 -3.82
C TYR A 239 1.59 -25.81 -4.48
N THR A 240 1.09 -27.05 -4.45
CA THR A 240 1.95 -28.23 -4.69
C THR A 240 2.28 -28.43 -6.17
N PRO A 241 3.53 -28.19 -6.63
CA PRO A 241 3.85 -28.16 -8.06
C PRO A 241 3.54 -29.50 -8.75
N GLY A 242 2.63 -29.45 -9.73
CA GLY A 242 2.16 -30.59 -10.50
C GLY A 242 1.16 -30.17 -11.58
N PRO A 243 0.73 -31.08 -12.47
CA PRO A 243 -0.18 -30.76 -13.58
C PRO A 243 -1.60 -30.37 -13.13
N GLU A 244 -1.95 -30.63 -11.86
CA GLU A 244 -3.29 -30.38 -11.29
C GLU A 244 -3.33 -29.15 -10.35
N VAL A 245 -2.26 -28.33 -10.31
CA VAL A 245 -2.25 -27.08 -9.50
C VAL A 245 -3.39 -26.18 -9.93
N LEU A 246 -4.19 -25.76 -8.95
CA LEU A 246 -5.25 -24.79 -9.16
C LEU A 246 -4.70 -23.36 -8.97
N GLU A 247 -5.02 -22.46 -9.90
CA GLU A 247 -4.79 -21.02 -9.71
C GLU A 247 -6.01 -20.43 -9.00
N SER A 248 -5.80 -19.75 -7.87
CA SER A 248 -6.86 -19.11 -7.06
C SER A 248 -7.76 -18.19 -7.90
N ARG A 249 -7.18 -17.46 -8.86
CA ARG A 249 -7.90 -16.59 -9.80
C ARG A 249 -8.89 -17.34 -10.69
N THR A 250 -8.58 -18.56 -11.16
CA THR A 250 -9.31 -19.18 -12.30
C THR A 250 -9.92 -20.56 -12.03
N TYR A 251 -9.57 -21.25 -10.93
CA TYR A 251 -10.11 -22.59 -10.62
C TYR A 251 -11.64 -22.65 -10.61
N GLN A 252 -12.21 -23.83 -10.83
CA GLN A 252 -13.63 -24.12 -10.63
C GLN A 252 -13.81 -24.97 -9.36
N GLU A 253 -14.85 -24.71 -8.56
CA GLU A 253 -15.07 -25.40 -7.27
C GLU A 253 -15.21 -26.94 -7.39
N LYS A 254 -15.54 -27.44 -8.59
CA LYS A 254 -15.63 -28.87 -8.94
C LYS A 254 -14.29 -29.52 -9.29
N GLN A 255 -13.20 -28.74 -9.40
CA GLN A 255 -11.83 -29.24 -9.57
C GLN A 255 -11.09 -29.40 -8.24
N LEU A 256 -11.70 -28.97 -7.12
CA LEU A 256 -11.13 -29.17 -5.78
C LEU A 256 -11.06 -30.67 -5.47
N PRO A 257 -9.91 -31.21 -5.03
CA PRO A 257 -9.80 -32.62 -4.66
C PRO A 257 -10.81 -33.00 -3.57
N PRO A 258 -11.46 -34.17 -3.63
CA PRO A 258 -12.35 -34.61 -2.57
C PRO A 258 -11.55 -34.93 -1.30
N LEU A 259 -11.91 -34.30 -0.18
CA LEU A 259 -11.42 -34.71 1.14
C LEU A 259 -11.80 -36.18 1.43
N PRO A 260 -10.95 -36.96 2.13
CA PRO A 260 -11.17 -38.38 2.33
C PRO A 260 -12.49 -38.69 3.05
N SER A 261 -13.08 -39.86 2.79
CA SER A 261 -14.32 -40.30 3.44
C SER A 261 -14.18 -40.50 4.96
N THR A 262 -12.95 -40.61 5.47
CA THR A 262 -12.63 -40.63 6.89
C THR A 262 -12.85 -39.28 7.57
N VAL A 263 -12.83 -38.16 6.83
CA VAL A 263 -13.08 -36.82 7.38
C VAL A 263 -14.59 -36.63 7.60
N PRO A 264 -15.04 -36.17 8.79
CA PRO A 264 -16.46 -35.97 9.08
C PRO A 264 -17.19 -35.15 8.00
N PRO A 265 -18.40 -35.54 7.58
CA PRO A 265 -19.11 -34.90 6.47
C PRO A 265 -19.35 -33.40 6.69
N GLU A 266 -19.49 -32.96 7.94
CA GLU A 266 -19.65 -31.56 8.32
C GLU A 266 -18.36 -30.77 8.16
N ALA A 267 -17.22 -31.34 8.54
CA ALA A 267 -15.91 -30.74 8.30
C ALA A 267 -15.62 -30.61 6.80
N ARG A 268 -15.98 -31.65 6.02
CA ARG A 268 -15.90 -31.60 4.54
C ARG A 268 -16.82 -30.53 3.95
N LEU A 269 -18.02 -30.35 4.50
CA LEU A 269 -18.94 -29.28 4.12
C LEU A 269 -18.34 -27.90 4.43
N VAL A 270 -17.78 -27.69 5.63
CA VAL A 270 -17.16 -26.42 6.01
C VAL A 270 -16.03 -26.06 5.07
N VAL A 271 -15.04 -26.94 4.84
CA VAL A 271 -13.92 -26.67 3.90
C VAL A 271 -14.42 -26.31 2.49
N LYS A 272 -15.43 -27.03 2.00
CA LYS A 272 -16.09 -26.73 0.71
C LYS A 272 -16.82 -25.38 0.70
N LEU A 273 -17.36 -24.94 1.83
CA LEU A 273 -17.98 -23.62 1.99
C LEU A 273 -16.93 -22.49 2.06
N LEU A 274 -15.78 -22.71 2.72
CA LEU A 274 -14.67 -21.74 2.77
C LEU A 274 -14.10 -21.48 1.35
N LEU A 275 -13.95 -22.53 0.54
CA LEU A 275 -13.42 -22.43 -0.83
C LEU A 275 -14.47 -22.07 -1.90
N ARG A 276 -15.62 -21.50 -1.51
CA ARG A 276 -16.55 -20.86 -2.47
C ARG A 276 -15.88 -19.65 -3.13
N ARG A 277 -15.98 -19.54 -4.46
CA ARG A 277 -15.40 -18.42 -5.23
C ARG A 277 -16.19 -17.13 -5.06
N ASN A 278 -17.51 -17.22 -4.98
CA ASN A 278 -18.37 -16.07 -4.73
C ASN A 278 -18.40 -15.80 -3.21
N ALA A 279 -17.76 -14.71 -2.76
CA ALA A 279 -17.70 -14.31 -1.36
C ALA A 279 -19.09 -14.12 -0.71
N ASN A 280 -20.14 -13.79 -1.47
CA ASN A 280 -21.50 -13.70 -0.93
C ASN A 280 -22.08 -15.08 -0.55
N LYS A 281 -21.58 -16.16 -1.17
CA LYS A 281 -21.94 -17.55 -0.85
C LYS A 281 -20.98 -18.22 0.14
N ARG A 282 -19.88 -17.54 0.51
CA ARG A 282 -18.92 -17.98 1.54
C ARG A 282 -19.42 -17.52 2.92
N PRO A 283 -19.35 -18.34 3.98
CA PRO A 283 -19.61 -17.89 5.36
C PRO A 283 -18.57 -16.85 5.82
N SER A 284 -18.88 -16.09 6.87
CA SER A 284 -17.87 -15.32 7.63
C SER A 284 -17.03 -16.26 8.49
N ALA A 285 -15.93 -15.76 9.05
CA ALA A 285 -15.10 -16.50 10.01
C ALA A 285 -15.94 -17.00 11.20
N ARG A 286 -16.74 -16.13 11.84
CA ARG A 286 -17.66 -16.50 12.91
C ARG A 286 -18.70 -17.54 12.50
N VAL A 287 -19.33 -17.41 11.34
CA VAL A 287 -20.34 -18.39 10.89
C VAL A 287 -19.68 -19.76 10.62
N ALA A 288 -18.47 -19.80 10.07
CA ALA A 288 -17.70 -21.02 9.90
C ALA A 288 -17.21 -21.64 11.22
N ALA A 289 -16.80 -20.81 12.19
CA ALA A 289 -16.49 -21.27 13.54
C ALA A 289 -17.74 -21.87 14.21
N ASN A 290 -18.87 -21.16 14.17
CA ASN A 290 -20.16 -21.60 14.71
C ASN A 290 -20.62 -22.93 14.09
N LEU A 291 -20.40 -23.13 12.77
CA LEU A 291 -20.62 -24.41 12.10
C LEU A 291 -19.85 -25.53 12.80
N LEU A 292 -18.52 -25.41 12.93
CA LEU A 292 -17.70 -26.43 13.59
C LEU A 292 -18.05 -26.59 15.08
N HIS A 293 -18.39 -25.51 15.80
CA HIS A 293 -18.87 -25.58 17.19
C HIS A 293 -20.14 -26.43 17.34
N ILE A 294 -21.13 -26.27 16.43
CA ILE A 294 -22.33 -27.12 16.41
C ILE A 294 -21.97 -28.57 16.06
N CYS A 295 -20.99 -28.78 15.17
CA CYS A 295 -20.56 -30.11 14.75
C CYS A 295 -19.80 -30.87 15.87
N GLN A 296 -19.06 -30.16 16.72
CA GLN A 296 -18.34 -30.77 17.86
C GLN A 296 -19.19 -30.87 19.13
N TRP A 297 -19.98 -29.84 19.47
CA TRP A 297 -20.66 -29.72 20.77
C TRP A 297 -22.18 -29.45 20.70
N GLY A 298 -22.76 -29.41 19.50
CA GLY A 298 -24.20 -29.22 19.29
C GLY A 298 -25.06 -30.46 19.58
N GLY A 299 -24.49 -31.66 19.49
CA GLY A 299 -25.23 -32.93 19.69
C GLY A 299 -26.48 -32.99 18.80
N ASN A 300 -27.65 -33.11 19.43
CA ASN A 300 -28.96 -33.16 18.75
C ASN A 300 -29.36 -31.88 17.99
N LEU A 301 -28.53 -30.84 17.93
CA LEU A 301 -28.72 -29.66 17.06
C LEU A 301 -28.39 -29.91 15.59
N GLN A 302 -27.64 -30.96 15.26
CA GLN A 302 -27.20 -31.26 13.89
C GLN A 302 -28.34 -31.76 13.00
N ASN A 303 -29.31 -32.47 13.60
CA ASN A 303 -30.60 -32.75 13.00
C ASN A 303 -31.62 -31.76 13.58
N VAL A 304 -32.22 -30.89 12.76
CA VAL A 304 -33.64 -30.50 12.82
C VAL A 304 -33.92 -29.36 11.82
N ASP A 305 -34.84 -29.65 10.91
CA ASP A 305 -35.60 -28.67 10.13
C ASP A 305 -36.50 -27.86 11.09
N ARG A 306 -36.25 -26.55 11.22
CA ARG A 306 -36.93 -25.59 12.12
C ARG A 306 -36.90 -25.88 13.64
N MET A 307 -35.77 -25.60 14.31
CA MET A 307 -35.77 -25.47 15.78
C MET A 307 -36.45 -24.17 16.26
N LYS A 308 -37.29 -24.28 17.30
CA LYS A 308 -37.77 -23.12 18.09
C LYS A 308 -36.62 -22.53 18.89
N MET A 309 -36.56 -21.19 19.00
CA MET A 309 -35.50 -20.46 19.73
C MET A 309 -35.26 -20.95 21.15
N GLN A 310 -36.30 -21.43 21.83
CA GLN A 310 -36.20 -22.01 23.17
C GLN A 310 -35.09 -23.07 23.25
N LYS A 311 -35.04 -24.03 22.32
CA LYS A 311 -34.06 -25.13 22.34
C LYS A 311 -32.61 -24.65 22.13
N ILE A 312 -32.43 -23.58 21.35
CA ILE A 312 -31.11 -22.97 21.14
C ILE A 312 -30.67 -22.26 22.43
N ALA A 313 -31.57 -21.54 23.10
CA ALA A 313 -31.30 -20.92 24.40
C ALA A 313 -31.01 -21.97 25.49
N ASP A 314 -31.78 -23.05 25.53
CA ASP A 314 -31.59 -24.17 26.48
C ASP A 314 -30.21 -24.82 26.27
N TRP A 315 -29.80 -25.08 25.02
CA TRP A 315 -28.47 -25.60 24.71
C TRP A 315 -27.33 -24.63 25.09
N LEU A 316 -27.47 -23.33 24.77
CA LEU A 316 -26.48 -22.32 25.18
C LEU A 316 -26.37 -22.20 26.70
N LEU A 317 -27.48 -22.33 27.43
CA LEU A 317 -27.50 -22.36 28.88
C LEU A 317 -26.79 -23.60 29.43
N CYS A 318 -27.08 -24.79 28.88
CA CYS A 318 -26.38 -26.02 29.22
C CYS A 318 -24.88 -25.95 28.93
N ARG A 319 -24.46 -25.35 27.80
CA ARG A 319 -23.03 -25.14 27.49
C ARG A 319 -22.38 -24.13 28.43
N SER A 320 -23.08 -23.06 28.82
CA SER A 320 -22.58 -22.08 29.80
C SER A 320 -22.36 -22.73 31.17
N ALA A 321 -23.31 -23.54 31.65
CA ALA A 321 -23.16 -24.29 32.89
C ALA A 321 -21.98 -25.29 32.81
N ALA A 322 -21.84 -26.02 31.70
CA ALA A 322 -20.74 -26.95 31.52
C ALA A 322 -19.37 -26.24 31.45
N ALA A 323 -19.25 -25.09 30.79
CA ALA A 323 -18.02 -24.30 30.74
C ALA A 323 -17.60 -23.77 32.11
N LEU A 324 -18.56 -23.35 32.95
CA LEU A 324 -18.32 -22.95 34.34
C LEU A 324 -17.88 -24.13 35.22
N LEU A 325 -18.50 -25.31 35.06
CA LEU A 325 -18.13 -26.52 35.81
C LEU A 325 -16.74 -27.05 35.41
N HIS A 326 -16.38 -27.00 34.12
CA HIS A 326 -15.06 -27.40 33.64
C HIS A 326 -13.94 -26.48 34.12
N ALA A 327 -14.21 -25.20 34.38
CA ALA A 327 -13.23 -24.27 34.95
C ALA A 327 -12.76 -24.66 36.37
N GLY A 328 -13.46 -25.57 37.06
CA GLY A 328 -13.08 -26.10 38.37
C GLY A 328 -12.28 -27.41 38.36
N TYR A 329 -12.10 -28.07 37.20
CA TYR A 329 -11.42 -29.37 37.10
C TYR A 329 -10.28 -29.33 36.07
N ASN A 330 -9.02 -29.30 36.55
CA ASN A 330 -7.77 -29.30 35.76
C ASN A 330 -7.47 -30.65 35.06
N ALA A 331 -8.44 -31.24 34.35
CA ALA A 331 -8.35 -32.59 33.80
C ALA A 331 -8.82 -32.72 32.34
N GLY A 332 -8.95 -31.59 31.61
CA GLY A 332 -9.43 -31.57 30.22
C GLY A 332 -8.53 -30.74 29.29
N ASN A 333 -8.64 -31.01 27.99
CA ASN A 333 -7.95 -30.31 26.90
C ASN A 333 -8.20 -28.78 26.99
N MET A 334 -7.18 -28.00 27.37
CA MET A 334 -7.35 -26.57 27.69
C MET A 334 -7.82 -25.76 26.48
N VAL A 335 -7.34 -26.12 25.28
CA VAL A 335 -7.76 -25.53 24.00
C VAL A 335 -9.26 -25.69 23.78
N GLU A 336 -9.83 -26.87 24.04
CA GLU A 336 -11.26 -27.13 23.85
C GLU A 336 -12.13 -26.32 24.83
N ALA A 337 -11.69 -26.17 26.09
CA ALA A 337 -12.37 -25.33 27.06
C ALA A 337 -12.32 -23.83 26.68
N GLU A 338 -11.17 -23.36 26.16
CA GLU A 338 -11.00 -21.98 25.71
C GLU A 338 -11.81 -21.67 24.44
N LEU A 339 -11.91 -22.62 23.50
CA LEU A 339 -12.77 -22.49 22.33
C LEU A 339 -14.25 -22.40 22.72
N GLN A 340 -14.73 -23.26 23.62
CA GLN A 340 -16.11 -23.19 24.12
C GLN A 340 -16.40 -21.87 24.87
N ARG A 341 -15.43 -21.38 25.64
CA ARG A 341 -15.50 -20.07 26.32
C ARG A 341 -15.63 -18.93 25.31
N ASN A 342 -14.75 -18.88 24.30
CA ASN A 342 -14.77 -17.82 23.28
C ASN A 342 -16.02 -17.85 22.40
N PHE A 343 -16.55 -19.04 22.09
CA PHE A 343 -17.86 -19.20 21.46
C PHE A 343 -18.98 -18.55 22.27
N LEU A 344 -19.08 -18.88 23.56
CA LEU A 344 -20.13 -18.34 24.43
C LEU A 344 -20.03 -16.83 24.64
N ILE A 345 -18.82 -16.27 24.67
CA ILE A 345 -18.59 -14.81 24.75
C ILE A 345 -19.02 -14.11 23.46
N ASN A 346 -18.79 -14.72 22.30
CA ASN A 346 -18.96 -14.09 20.99
C ASN A 346 -20.26 -14.49 20.24
N VAL A 347 -21.14 -15.27 20.88
CA VAL A 347 -22.34 -15.82 20.24
C VAL A 347 -23.33 -14.74 19.80
N ASP A 348 -23.60 -14.68 18.50
CA ASP A 348 -24.73 -13.96 17.92
C ASP A 348 -25.78 -14.95 17.40
N LEU A 349 -27.05 -14.69 17.71
CA LEU A 349 -28.16 -15.59 17.37
C LEU A 349 -28.50 -15.57 15.88
N GLY A 350 -28.19 -14.49 15.16
CA GLY A 350 -28.28 -14.42 13.70
C GLY A 350 -27.19 -15.23 13.02
N GLU A 351 -25.94 -15.08 13.45
CA GLU A 351 -24.79 -15.85 12.94
C GLU A 351 -24.92 -17.35 13.25
N LEU A 352 -25.44 -17.70 14.44
CA LEU A 352 -25.71 -19.09 14.82
C LEU A 352 -26.83 -19.70 13.96
N ARG A 353 -27.91 -18.95 13.67
CA ARG A 353 -28.97 -19.38 12.74
C ARG A 353 -28.44 -19.55 11.31
N MET A 354 -27.56 -18.66 10.84
CA MET A 354 -26.93 -18.81 9.52
C MET A 354 -26.07 -20.08 9.45
N ALA A 355 -25.32 -20.41 10.51
CA ALA A 355 -24.59 -21.67 10.61
C ALA A 355 -25.55 -22.88 10.52
N MET A 356 -26.65 -22.88 11.28
CA MET A 356 -27.65 -23.97 11.20
C MET A 356 -28.27 -24.09 9.79
N ALA A 357 -28.55 -22.98 9.11
CA ALA A 357 -29.10 -22.97 7.73
C ALA A 357 -28.13 -23.53 6.66
N PHE A 358 -26.81 -23.45 6.91
CA PHE A 358 -25.81 -24.12 6.08
C PHE A 358 -25.78 -25.64 6.31
N LEU A 359 -26.08 -26.12 7.52
CA LEU A 359 -26.20 -27.57 7.82
C LEU A 359 -27.50 -28.16 7.29
N SER A 360 -28.63 -27.44 7.38
CA SER A 360 -29.97 -27.93 6.98
C SER A 360 -30.24 -27.92 5.46
N CYS A 361 -29.28 -27.53 4.62
CA CYS A 361 -29.42 -27.36 3.17
C CYS A 361 -30.46 -26.32 2.69
N GLU A 362 -31.05 -25.51 3.58
CA GLU A 362 -32.03 -24.46 3.20
C GLU A 362 -31.41 -23.22 2.54
N TRP A 363 -30.09 -23.06 2.61
CA TRP A 363 -29.35 -21.89 2.12
C TRP A 363 -29.70 -21.35 0.71
N PRO A 364 -30.03 -22.18 -0.32
CA PRO A 364 -30.36 -21.67 -1.66
C PRO A 364 -31.59 -20.76 -1.72
N TRP A 365 -32.55 -20.91 -0.80
CA TRP A 365 -33.85 -20.24 -0.87
C TRP A 365 -33.84 -18.81 -0.29
N LEU A 366 -32.90 -18.50 0.61
CA LEU A 366 -32.83 -17.22 1.32
C LEU A 366 -32.41 -16.02 0.45
N PHE A 367 -31.90 -16.25 -0.76
CA PHE A 367 -31.39 -15.19 -1.66
C PHE A 367 -32.16 -15.01 -2.99
N CYS A 368 -33.24 -15.75 -3.23
CA CYS A 368 -33.99 -15.66 -4.51
C CYS A 368 -34.82 -14.37 -4.68
N CYS A 369 -34.88 -13.46 -3.70
CA CYS A 369 -35.72 -12.26 -3.73
C CYS A 369 -35.02 -10.98 -4.23
N SER A 370 -33.91 -11.07 -4.98
CA SER A 370 -33.13 -9.88 -5.41
C SER A 370 -32.98 -9.65 -6.91
N ASP A 371 -33.63 -10.45 -7.77
CA ASP A 371 -33.75 -10.16 -9.21
C ASP A 371 -35.16 -9.64 -9.55
N LYS A 372 -35.23 -8.68 -10.49
CA LYS A 372 -36.38 -7.78 -10.70
C LYS A 372 -37.50 -8.39 -11.56
N ASN A 373 -38.69 -7.80 -11.43
CA ASN A 373 -39.88 -7.94 -12.29
C ASN A 373 -40.78 -9.18 -12.16
N THR A 374 -41.30 -9.43 -10.95
CA THR A 374 -42.73 -9.79 -10.79
C THR A 374 -43.26 -9.26 -9.45
N ALA A 375 -44.28 -8.40 -9.49
CA ALA A 375 -45.00 -8.00 -8.30
C ALA A 375 -46.06 -9.08 -7.95
N SER A 376 -45.76 -9.91 -6.97
CA SER A 376 -46.76 -10.70 -6.24
C SER A 376 -46.39 -10.73 -4.76
N THR A 377 -47.28 -10.18 -3.94
CA THR A 377 -47.02 -9.87 -2.53
C THR A 377 -47.04 -11.13 -1.67
N VAL A 378 -45.87 -11.73 -1.39
CA VAL A 378 -45.76 -12.72 -0.32
C VAL A 378 -45.69 -11.98 1.01
N ASN A 379 -46.87 -11.72 1.59
CA ASN A 379 -46.99 -11.26 2.97
C ASN A 379 -46.49 -12.34 3.93
N LEU A 380 -45.23 -12.23 4.37
CA LEU A 380 -44.83 -12.78 5.67
C LEU A 380 -45.35 -11.85 6.75
N SER A 381 -46.63 -12.00 7.07
CA SER A 381 -47.23 -11.42 8.26
C SER A 381 -46.48 -11.92 9.49
N LEU A 382 -45.79 -11.02 10.19
CA LEU A 382 -45.38 -11.24 11.57
C LEU A 382 -46.64 -11.57 12.38
N PRO A 383 -46.70 -12.72 13.08
CA PRO A 383 -47.75 -12.96 14.05
C PRO A 383 -47.60 -11.93 15.18
N GLY A 384 -48.46 -10.94 15.17
CA GLY A 384 -48.57 -9.98 16.26
C GLY A 384 -49.18 -10.68 17.47
N GLN A 385 -48.33 -11.17 18.37
CA GLN A 385 -48.72 -11.44 19.76
C GLN A 385 -47.54 -11.17 20.68
N THR A 386 -47.58 -9.98 21.29
CA THR A 386 -46.75 -9.61 22.44
C THR A 386 -47.25 -10.35 23.68
N ASP A 387 -46.94 -11.64 23.78
CA ASP A 387 -47.14 -12.38 25.02
C ASP A 387 -46.02 -12.04 26.01
N PHE A 388 -46.44 -11.47 27.15
CA PHE A 388 -45.59 -11.14 28.28
C PHE A 388 -44.90 -12.41 28.82
N ILE A 389 -43.59 -12.52 28.62
CA ILE A 389 -42.71 -13.32 29.47
C ILE A 389 -41.80 -12.36 30.24
N GLU A 390 -42.41 -11.71 31.23
CA GLU A 390 -41.68 -10.88 32.19
C GLU A 390 -41.48 -11.64 33.53
N GLN A 391 -40.38 -11.31 34.20
CA GLN A 391 -40.13 -11.46 35.64
C GLN A 391 -39.83 -12.84 36.29
N ARG A 392 -40.19 -14.02 35.74
CA ARG A 392 -39.98 -15.29 36.51
C ARG A 392 -38.61 -15.96 36.47
N THR A 393 -37.79 -15.79 35.43
CA THR A 393 -36.48 -16.51 35.32
C THR A 393 -35.27 -15.69 35.78
N VAL A 394 -35.42 -14.36 35.92
CA VAL A 394 -34.29 -13.46 36.22
C VAL A 394 -34.01 -13.37 37.73
N SER A 395 -35.01 -13.58 38.58
CA SER A 395 -34.89 -13.46 40.05
C SER A 395 -33.93 -14.49 40.66
N SER A 396 -33.82 -15.69 40.08
CA SER A 396 -32.99 -16.79 40.61
C SER A 396 -31.48 -16.58 40.46
N ILE A 397 -31.03 -15.62 39.64
CA ILE A 397 -29.60 -15.36 39.38
C ILE A 397 -29.04 -14.26 40.30
N TYR A 398 -29.90 -13.46 40.93
CA TYR A 398 -29.50 -12.28 41.72
C TYR A 398 -28.93 -12.59 43.12
N ASN A 399 -28.91 -13.85 43.56
CA ASN A 399 -28.44 -14.26 44.90
C ASN A 399 -27.01 -14.85 44.93
N LEU A 400 -26.22 -14.70 43.87
CA LEU A 400 -24.79 -15.07 43.88
C LEU A 400 -23.92 -13.81 43.94
N HIS A 401 -23.27 -13.60 45.09
CA HIS A 401 -22.31 -12.51 45.33
C HIS A 401 -20.96 -12.77 44.62
N GLU A 402 -20.98 -12.76 43.29
CA GLU A 402 -19.81 -13.03 42.43
C GLU A 402 -19.74 -11.94 41.33
N PRO A 403 -18.64 -11.15 41.20
CA PRO A 403 -18.55 -10.05 40.24
C PRO A 403 -18.73 -10.47 38.76
N SER A 404 -18.47 -11.74 38.48
CA SER A 404 -18.59 -12.38 37.16
C SER A 404 -20.03 -12.37 36.61
N ALA A 405 -21.05 -12.54 37.48
CA ALA A 405 -22.45 -12.63 37.06
C ALA A 405 -23.04 -11.28 36.57
N VAL A 406 -22.54 -10.16 37.10
CA VAL A 406 -23.05 -8.80 36.79
C VAL A 406 -22.71 -8.37 35.36
N MET A 407 -21.62 -8.89 34.79
CA MET A 407 -21.25 -8.67 33.38
C MET A 407 -22.23 -9.33 32.41
N PHE A 408 -22.73 -10.53 32.76
CA PHE A 408 -23.62 -11.30 31.88
C PHE A 408 -24.97 -10.61 31.66
N ALA A 409 -25.56 -10.04 32.71
CA ALA A 409 -26.81 -9.28 32.63
C ALA A 409 -26.70 -7.99 31.79
N ARG A 410 -25.50 -7.41 31.65
CA ARG A 410 -25.27 -6.22 30.82
C ARG A 410 -25.24 -6.51 29.32
N SER A 411 -24.70 -7.66 28.91
CA SER A 411 -24.59 -8.04 27.48
C SER A 411 -25.97 -8.15 26.81
N ILE A 412 -26.90 -8.86 27.46
CA ILE A 412 -28.28 -9.04 26.98
C ILE A 412 -29.02 -7.69 26.84
N ARG A 413 -28.75 -6.72 27.74
CA ARG A 413 -29.39 -5.39 27.71
C ARG A 413 -28.78 -4.46 26.66
N GLY A 414 -27.49 -4.61 26.34
CA GLY A 414 -26.78 -3.78 25.36
C GLY A 414 -27.29 -3.94 23.93
N SER A 415 -27.74 -5.13 23.55
CA SER A 415 -28.23 -5.42 22.19
C SER A 415 -29.59 -4.77 21.83
N MET A 416 -30.30 -4.17 22.78
CA MET A 416 -31.65 -3.63 22.55
C MET A 416 -31.74 -2.09 22.44
N LEU A 417 -30.67 -1.33 22.76
CA LEU A 417 -30.79 0.12 22.98
C LEU A 417 -30.16 1.05 21.93
N ASN A 418 -29.45 0.55 20.91
CA ASN A 418 -28.80 1.39 19.90
C ASN A 418 -29.57 1.50 18.57
N ARG A 419 -30.69 2.25 18.58
CA ARG A 419 -31.24 2.95 17.40
C ARG A 419 -31.85 4.29 17.81
N GLY A 420 -31.18 5.40 17.47
CA GLY A 420 -31.66 6.75 17.75
C GLY A 420 -31.22 7.76 16.68
N THR A 421 -32.21 8.28 15.95
CA THR A 421 -32.22 9.59 15.25
C THR A 421 -31.02 9.99 14.37
N PHE A 422 -31.19 9.84 13.06
CA PHE A 422 -30.60 10.74 12.05
C PHE A 422 -31.63 11.85 11.74
N PHE A 423 -31.24 13.12 11.90
CA PHE A 423 -32.02 14.25 11.36
C PHE A 423 -31.65 14.47 9.89
N GLY A 424 -32.65 14.61 9.02
CA GLY A 424 -32.44 14.90 7.61
C GLY A 424 -32.49 16.40 7.32
N THR A 425 -31.70 16.85 6.36
CA THR A 425 -31.91 18.15 5.68
C THR A 425 -31.96 17.92 4.18
N LEU A 426 -33.01 18.46 3.56
CA LEU A 426 -33.37 18.25 2.17
C LEU A 426 -32.60 19.21 1.25
N VAL A 427 -32.01 18.73 0.15
CA VAL A 427 -31.61 19.57 -0.98
C VAL A 427 -32.26 19.00 -2.24
N LEU A 428 -33.26 19.73 -2.75
CA LEU A 428 -33.98 19.37 -3.97
C LEU A 428 -33.14 19.71 -5.20
N ASN A 429 -32.95 18.73 -6.07
CA ASN A 429 -32.21 18.89 -7.32
C ASN A 429 -33.18 19.30 -8.43
N ASN A 430 -33.15 20.55 -8.88
CA ASN A 430 -34.06 21.06 -9.91
C ASN A 430 -33.56 20.66 -11.31
N SER A 431 -34.27 19.72 -11.96
CA SER A 431 -33.97 19.29 -13.32
C SER A 431 -34.82 20.02 -14.34
N ALA A 432 -34.22 20.91 -15.13
CA ALA A 432 -34.85 21.51 -16.31
C ALA A 432 -34.53 20.68 -17.57
N ARG A 433 -35.57 20.16 -18.23
CA ARG A 433 -35.46 19.47 -19.53
C ARG A 433 -35.35 20.48 -20.66
N ILE A 434 -34.54 20.18 -21.68
CA ILE A 434 -34.79 20.64 -23.05
C ILE A 434 -34.70 19.40 -23.97
N ASN A 435 -35.78 19.15 -24.71
CA ASN A 435 -35.84 18.14 -25.77
C ASN A 435 -35.25 18.72 -27.06
N GLN A 436 -34.67 17.88 -27.92
CA GLN A 436 -35.17 17.67 -29.29
C GLN A 436 -34.54 16.45 -29.97
N SER A 437 -35.15 16.03 -31.08
CA SER A 437 -35.03 14.70 -31.67
C SER A 437 -34.65 14.71 -33.16
N CYS A 438 -34.37 13.53 -33.70
CA CYS A 438 -34.36 13.15 -35.13
C CYS A 438 -33.13 13.50 -36.00
N ALA A 439 -32.41 12.46 -36.44
CA ALA A 439 -32.12 12.18 -37.87
C ALA A 439 -31.62 10.72 -38.05
N ARG A 440 -31.71 10.19 -39.28
CA ARG A 440 -31.53 8.77 -39.65
C ARG A 440 -30.11 8.42 -40.13
N PRO A 441 -29.71 7.13 -40.15
CA PRO A 441 -28.44 6.68 -40.73
C PRO A 441 -28.48 6.62 -42.27
N PHE A 442 -27.31 6.76 -42.90
CA PHE A 442 -27.06 6.48 -44.33
C PHE A 442 -26.05 5.35 -44.49
N ALA A 443 -26.16 4.58 -45.58
CA ALA A 443 -25.33 3.40 -45.87
C ALA A 443 -24.88 3.38 -47.35
N LEU A 444 -23.91 2.52 -47.66
CA LEU A 444 -23.36 2.16 -49.00
C LEU A 444 -22.53 3.28 -49.67
N HIS A 445 -21.32 3.04 -50.19
CA HIS A 445 -20.95 1.99 -51.15
C HIS A 445 -19.45 1.63 -51.16
N THR A 446 -19.13 0.39 -51.54
CA THR A 446 -17.83 -0.05 -52.07
C THR A 446 -17.83 -0.04 -53.60
N PRO A 447 -16.64 0.00 -54.24
CA PRO A 447 -16.44 -0.69 -55.51
C PRO A 447 -15.16 -1.55 -55.57
N ASN A 448 -15.25 -2.71 -56.22
CA ASN A 448 -14.15 -3.65 -56.48
C ASN A 448 -13.29 -3.25 -57.69
N ARG A 449 -11.99 -3.56 -57.63
CA ARG A 449 -11.01 -3.88 -58.70
C ARG A 449 -9.67 -4.17 -57.97
N GLY A 450 -8.82 -5.13 -58.29
CA GLY A 450 -8.80 -6.21 -59.29
C GLY A 450 -7.44 -6.94 -59.12
N GLU A 451 -7.33 -8.23 -59.42
CA GLU A 451 -6.17 -9.05 -59.05
C GLU A 451 -4.91 -8.90 -59.94
N GLN A 452 -3.82 -9.54 -59.48
CA GLN A 452 -2.62 -10.01 -60.21
C GLN A 452 -1.47 -9.01 -60.49
N LEU A 453 -0.34 -9.23 -59.82
CA LEU A 453 0.89 -9.71 -60.49
C LEU A 453 1.91 -10.32 -59.49
N LEU A 454 2.62 -11.35 -59.94
CA LEU A 454 3.53 -12.20 -59.17
C LEU A 454 5.01 -11.84 -59.34
N SER A 455 5.84 -12.32 -58.38
CA SER A 455 7.31 -12.45 -58.43
C SER A 455 8.11 -11.13 -58.39
N LYS A 456 9.18 -10.96 -57.59
CA LYS A 456 10.28 -11.87 -57.25
C LYS A 456 10.83 -11.56 -55.86
N GLY A 457 11.47 -12.53 -55.21
CA GLY A 457 12.06 -12.35 -53.89
C GLY A 457 13.33 -11.49 -53.89
N PHE A 458 13.51 -10.71 -52.83
CA PHE A 458 14.80 -10.16 -52.40
C PHE A 458 14.84 -10.15 -50.87
N LEU A 459 15.98 -10.49 -50.27
CA LEU A 459 16.19 -10.37 -48.84
C LEU A 459 16.12 -8.89 -48.46
N PHE A 460 15.20 -8.51 -47.56
CA PHE A 460 15.25 -7.19 -46.94
C PHE A 460 16.11 -7.22 -45.68
N GLN A 461 17.30 -6.60 -45.79
CA GLN A 461 18.10 -6.19 -44.64
C GLN A 461 17.28 -5.30 -43.70
N LEU A 462 17.47 -5.50 -42.40
CA LEU A 462 16.91 -4.65 -41.35
C LEU A 462 17.56 -3.27 -41.36
N ALA A 463 16.92 -2.30 -42.01
CA ALA A 463 17.20 -0.87 -41.81
C ALA A 463 15.97 0.00 -42.19
N PRO A 464 15.09 0.37 -41.24
CA PRO A 464 14.12 1.42 -41.47
C PRO A 464 14.84 2.77 -41.43
N TYR A 465 15.19 3.29 -42.61
CA TYR A 465 15.61 4.69 -42.76
C TYR A 465 14.53 5.61 -42.17
N ARG A 466 14.89 6.44 -41.19
CA ARG A 466 13.98 7.45 -40.64
C ARG A 466 13.61 8.42 -41.77
N GLY A 467 12.33 8.67 -41.97
CA GLY A 467 11.86 9.75 -42.83
C GLY A 467 12.43 11.08 -42.33
N LEU A 468 13.26 11.73 -43.16
CA LEU A 468 13.83 13.03 -42.84
C LEU A 468 12.71 14.07 -42.78
N SER A 469 12.44 14.59 -41.58
CA SER A 469 11.79 15.88 -41.43
C SER A 469 12.67 16.92 -42.14
N GLY A 470 12.08 17.76 -42.99
CA GLY A 470 12.79 18.86 -43.69
C GLY A 470 13.24 20.02 -42.78
N SER A 471 13.34 19.77 -41.47
CA SER A 471 13.80 20.70 -40.45
C SER A 471 15.32 20.68 -40.34
N ARG A 472 15.94 21.86 -40.26
CA ARG A 472 17.35 22.01 -39.87
C ARG A 472 17.60 21.61 -38.40
N PHE A 473 16.56 21.63 -37.57
CA PHE A 473 16.62 21.39 -36.13
C PHE A 473 16.07 20.02 -35.74
N ASN A 474 16.54 19.48 -34.62
CA ASN A 474 15.99 18.29 -33.98
C ASN A 474 14.55 18.53 -33.50
N VAL A 475 13.59 17.81 -34.09
CA VAL A 475 12.17 17.85 -33.70
C VAL A 475 11.73 16.49 -33.12
N PRO A 476 10.99 16.46 -31.99
CA PRO A 476 10.34 15.24 -31.52
C PRO A 476 9.46 14.58 -32.60
N PRO A 477 9.45 13.23 -32.71
CA PRO A 477 8.62 12.54 -33.69
C PRO A 477 7.12 12.80 -33.45
N SER A 478 6.36 13.06 -34.52
CA SER A 478 4.90 13.22 -34.42
C SER A 478 4.25 11.92 -33.93
N ALA A 479 3.27 12.06 -33.04
CA ALA A 479 2.46 10.97 -32.52
C ALA A 479 1.61 10.27 -33.62
N GLU A 480 1.49 10.88 -34.79
CA GLU A 480 0.85 10.31 -35.99
C GLU A 480 1.70 9.21 -36.64
N PHE A 481 3.03 9.29 -36.53
CA PHE A 481 3.97 8.33 -37.13
C PHE A 481 4.61 7.39 -36.09
N VAL A 482 4.80 7.85 -34.85
CA VAL A 482 5.36 7.04 -33.76
C VAL A 482 4.48 7.16 -32.54
N ALA A 483 3.81 6.07 -32.16
CA ALA A 483 2.96 6.03 -30.98
C ALA A 483 3.72 6.50 -29.72
N ARG A 484 3.05 7.26 -28.84
CA ARG A 484 3.64 7.78 -27.60
C ARG A 484 4.30 6.72 -26.69
N PRO A 485 3.76 5.50 -26.49
CA PRO A 485 4.46 4.47 -25.71
C PRO A 485 5.64 3.79 -26.44
N SER A 486 5.93 4.09 -27.71
CA SER A 486 6.91 3.35 -28.53
C SER A 486 8.20 4.13 -28.79
N GLY A 487 9.34 3.41 -28.87
CA GLY A 487 10.66 3.97 -29.14
C GLY A 487 11.49 4.22 -27.87
N ILE A 488 12.69 4.77 -28.03
CA ILE A 488 13.60 5.06 -26.92
C ILE A 488 13.03 6.24 -26.10
N ALA A 489 12.98 6.09 -24.78
CA ALA A 489 12.52 7.10 -23.84
C ALA A 489 13.65 8.11 -23.50
N SER A 490 14.09 8.87 -24.50
CA SER A 490 14.88 10.09 -24.31
C SER A 490 13.99 11.28 -23.95
N MET A 491 14.59 12.36 -23.44
CA MET A 491 13.87 13.57 -23.05
C MET A 491 13.09 14.15 -24.24
N PHE A 492 11.77 14.29 -24.07
CA PHE A 492 10.80 14.65 -25.09
C PHE A 492 10.86 13.82 -26.40
N LYS A 493 11.45 12.62 -26.37
CA LYS A 493 11.81 11.81 -27.55
C LYS A 493 12.73 12.52 -28.56
N LEU A 494 13.57 13.44 -28.10
CA LEU A 494 14.63 14.03 -28.90
C LEU A 494 15.71 12.99 -29.26
N PRO A 495 16.55 13.23 -30.27
CA PRO A 495 17.74 12.43 -30.50
C PRO A 495 18.64 12.39 -29.25
N ILE A 496 19.28 11.25 -29.01
CA ILE A 496 20.37 11.12 -28.04
C ILE A 496 21.68 11.48 -28.76
N GLN A 497 22.55 12.25 -28.13
CA GLN A 497 23.86 12.63 -28.66
C GLN A 497 24.94 12.55 -27.58
N ASP A 498 26.09 11.95 -27.89
CA ASP A 498 27.18 11.76 -26.92
C ASP A 498 28.01 13.05 -26.66
N SER A 499 27.63 14.18 -27.26
CA SER A 499 28.40 15.43 -27.21
C SER A 499 27.48 16.67 -27.29
N PRO A 500 27.79 17.75 -26.56
CA PRO A 500 27.07 19.03 -26.66
C PRO A 500 27.44 19.86 -27.90
N VAL A 501 28.43 19.43 -28.69
CA VAL A 501 28.94 20.22 -29.83
C VAL A 501 27.89 20.37 -30.92
N GLY A 502 27.54 21.62 -31.23
CA GLY A 502 26.53 21.96 -32.25
C GLY A 502 25.10 22.03 -31.71
N LEU A 503 24.90 21.93 -30.39
CA LEU A 503 23.61 22.16 -29.72
C LEU A 503 23.54 23.58 -29.13
N ASP A 504 22.41 24.25 -29.32
CA ASP A 504 22.13 25.53 -28.65
C ASP A 504 21.74 25.28 -27.18
N ALA A 505 21.04 24.17 -26.91
CA ALA A 505 20.69 23.70 -25.57
C ALA A 505 20.69 22.17 -25.49
N ALA A 506 20.95 21.60 -24.32
CA ALA A 506 21.02 20.16 -24.11
C ALA A 506 20.33 19.72 -22.81
N PHE A 507 19.60 18.61 -22.86
CA PHE A 507 19.08 17.94 -21.67
C PHE A 507 20.13 17.01 -21.08
N VAL A 508 20.40 17.16 -19.78
CA VAL A 508 21.34 16.31 -19.04
C VAL A 508 20.71 15.87 -17.71
N GLY A 509 20.82 14.58 -17.39
CA GLY A 509 20.42 14.05 -16.09
C GLY A 509 21.62 13.88 -15.14
N VAL A 510 21.40 14.10 -13.84
CA VAL A 510 22.44 13.94 -12.82
C VAL A 510 21.93 13.03 -11.70
N PRO A 511 21.88 11.69 -11.89
CA PRO A 511 21.12 10.79 -11.04
C PRO A 511 21.79 10.52 -9.67
N ILE A 512 21.65 11.44 -8.71
CA ILE A 512 22.28 11.36 -7.38
C ILE A 512 21.33 11.78 -6.25
N ASP A 513 21.32 11.02 -5.16
CA ASP A 513 20.61 11.34 -3.92
C ASP A 513 21.42 10.98 -2.66
N THR A 514 22.73 10.76 -2.80
CA THR A 514 23.61 10.41 -1.65
C THR A 514 23.77 11.58 -0.67
N GLY A 515 23.28 12.76 -1.04
CA GLY A 515 23.10 13.91 -0.17
C GLY A 515 21.72 14.04 0.48
N THR A 516 20.75 13.16 0.23
CA THR A 516 19.44 13.36 0.85
C THR A 516 19.49 13.04 2.34
N SER A 517 19.11 14.02 3.18
CA SER A 517 19.17 13.91 4.65
C SER A 517 18.06 13.07 5.29
N ASN A 518 16.96 12.87 4.56
CA ASN A 518 15.73 12.26 5.07
C ASN A 518 15.26 11.08 4.20
N ARG A 519 14.75 11.34 3.00
CA ARG A 519 14.06 10.34 2.16
C ARG A 519 14.68 10.22 0.76
N PRO A 520 15.66 9.31 0.54
CA PRO A 520 16.36 9.16 -0.74
C PRO A 520 15.46 8.57 -1.84
N GLY A 521 15.83 8.80 -3.10
CA GLY A 521 15.10 8.31 -4.28
C GLY A 521 15.21 9.22 -5.51
N ALA A 522 15.74 10.45 -5.36
CA ALA A 522 15.92 11.39 -6.46
C ALA A 522 16.83 10.87 -7.58
N ARG A 523 17.74 9.92 -7.28
CA ARG A 523 18.57 9.21 -8.27
C ARG A 523 17.78 8.54 -9.42
N PHE A 524 16.47 8.28 -9.24
CA PHE A 524 15.60 7.74 -10.27
C PHE A 524 14.82 8.81 -11.06
N GLY A 525 14.83 10.07 -10.60
CA GLY A 525 14.13 11.21 -11.18
C GLY A 525 14.41 11.43 -12.67
N PRO A 526 15.67 11.56 -13.12
CA PRO A 526 15.99 11.75 -14.54
C PRO A 526 15.44 10.66 -15.47
N ARG A 527 15.30 9.42 -14.98
CA ARG A 527 14.71 8.31 -15.75
C ARG A 527 13.20 8.41 -15.83
N GLN A 528 12.53 8.72 -14.73
CA GLN A 528 11.06 8.84 -14.69
C GLN A 528 10.57 10.06 -15.47
N ILE A 529 11.27 11.20 -15.35
CA ILE A 529 10.95 12.42 -16.11
C ILE A 529 11.03 12.16 -17.61
N ARG A 530 12.10 11.51 -18.10
CA ARG A 530 12.22 11.13 -19.52
C ARG A 530 11.05 10.25 -19.99
N ALA A 531 10.63 9.26 -19.21
CA ALA A 531 9.50 8.41 -19.55
C ALA A 531 8.19 9.21 -19.73
N GLU A 532 7.85 10.07 -18.77
CA GLU A 532 6.63 10.88 -18.80
C GLU A 532 6.67 12.04 -19.81
N SER A 533 7.87 12.54 -20.14
CA SER A 533 8.09 13.58 -21.14
C SER A 533 7.55 13.20 -22.54
N SER A 534 7.39 11.90 -22.80
CA SER A 534 6.79 11.34 -24.04
C SER A 534 5.37 11.81 -24.33
N MET A 535 4.66 12.36 -23.34
CA MET A 535 3.31 12.91 -23.48
C MET A 535 3.27 14.36 -24.01
N MET A 536 4.42 15.05 -24.05
CA MET A 536 4.49 16.45 -24.46
C MET A 536 4.34 16.68 -25.97
N ARG A 537 4.14 17.93 -26.37
CA ARG A 537 3.91 18.36 -27.76
C ARG A 537 4.90 19.46 -28.16
N VAL A 538 5.13 19.58 -29.47
CA VAL A 538 6.12 20.49 -30.09
C VAL A 538 5.82 21.97 -29.84
N TYR A 539 4.55 22.34 -29.66
CA TYR A 539 4.09 23.72 -29.51
C TYR A 539 3.48 23.99 -28.14
N ASN A 540 3.78 25.17 -27.57
CA ASN A 540 3.08 25.69 -26.40
C ASN A 540 1.77 26.39 -26.81
N GLY A 541 0.62 25.81 -26.49
CA GLY A 541 -0.69 26.36 -26.89
C GLY A 541 -1.05 27.73 -26.30
N SER A 542 -0.37 28.17 -25.22
CA SER A 542 -0.63 29.46 -24.57
C SER A 542 0.28 30.58 -25.09
N THR A 543 1.58 30.31 -25.25
CA THR A 543 2.55 31.32 -25.72
C THR A 543 2.81 31.28 -27.23
N ARG A 544 2.32 30.23 -27.92
CA ARG A 544 2.62 29.88 -29.33
C ARG A 544 4.09 29.58 -29.62
N ALA A 545 4.93 29.44 -28.60
CA ALA A 545 6.34 29.14 -28.76
C ALA A 545 6.58 27.70 -29.28
N ALA A 546 7.59 27.55 -30.13
CA ALA A 546 7.96 26.32 -30.83
C ALA A 546 9.48 26.09 -30.73
N PRO A 547 9.99 25.67 -29.55
CA PRO A 547 11.44 25.68 -29.26
C PRO A 547 12.27 24.89 -30.28
N TYR A 548 11.74 23.75 -30.73
CA TYR A 548 12.36 22.85 -31.71
C TYR A 548 12.34 23.36 -33.17
N GLN A 549 11.87 24.59 -33.41
CA GLN A 549 11.92 25.26 -34.71
C GLN A 549 12.93 26.42 -34.74
N SER A 550 13.49 26.80 -33.59
CA SER A 550 14.48 27.88 -33.47
C SER A 550 15.80 27.44 -32.82
N LEU A 551 15.80 26.35 -32.03
CA LEU A 551 16.98 25.82 -31.35
C LEU A 551 17.30 24.38 -31.77
N MET A 552 18.59 24.07 -31.88
CA MET A 552 19.10 22.71 -31.94
C MET A 552 19.20 22.14 -30.52
N VAL A 553 18.37 21.14 -30.21
CA VAL A 553 18.27 20.53 -28.87
C VAL A 553 18.38 19.01 -28.95
N ALA A 554 19.09 18.39 -28.01
CA ALA A 554 19.16 16.93 -27.86
C ALA A 554 19.20 16.51 -26.38
N ASP A 555 19.04 15.22 -26.13
CA ASP A 555 19.33 14.58 -24.84
C ASP A 555 20.78 14.07 -24.88
N ILE A 556 21.63 14.54 -23.96
CA ILE A 556 23.04 14.11 -23.88
C ILE A 556 23.27 13.03 -22.82
N GLY A 557 22.19 12.40 -22.34
CA GLY A 557 22.25 11.31 -21.37
C GLY A 557 22.48 11.79 -19.94
N ASP A 558 23.16 10.96 -19.16
CA ASP A 558 23.36 11.19 -17.72
C ASP A 558 24.84 11.38 -17.40
N VAL A 559 25.13 12.27 -16.43
CA VAL A 559 26.47 12.35 -15.84
C VAL A 559 26.75 11.04 -15.10
N ASN A 560 27.89 10.42 -15.40
CA ASN A 560 28.33 9.20 -14.72
C ASN A 560 28.82 9.55 -13.29
N VAL A 561 27.90 9.51 -12.32
CA VAL A 561 28.14 9.79 -10.90
C VAL A 561 28.72 8.61 -10.14
N ASN A 562 29.36 8.87 -9.00
CA ASN A 562 29.88 7.85 -8.08
C ASN A 562 28.97 7.76 -6.84
N MET A 563 28.10 6.75 -6.81
CA MET A 563 27.13 6.52 -5.72
C MET A 563 27.75 6.21 -4.33
N TYR A 564 29.08 6.11 -4.22
CA TYR A 564 29.79 5.80 -2.99
C TYR A 564 30.76 6.91 -2.55
N ASP A 565 31.04 7.90 -3.40
CA ASP A 565 31.88 9.05 -3.09
C ASP A 565 31.25 10.35 -3.64
N LEU A 566 30.71 11.15 -2.72
CA LEU A 566 30.10 12.43 -3.02
C LEU A 566 31.12 13.44 -3.58
N LYS A 567 32.38 13.44 -3.07
CA LYS A 567 33.42 14.39 -3.51
C LYS A 567 33.88 14.09 -4.94
N ASP A 568 34.07 12.80 -5.25
CA ASP A 568 34.34 12.36 -6.62
C ASP A 568 33.15 12.66 -7.55
N THR A 569 31.91 12.53 -7.06
CA THR A 569 30.73 12.94 -7.84
C THR A 569 30.70 14.45 -8.11
N CYS A 570 30.89 15.31 -7.11
CA CYS A 570 30.95 16.76 -7.31
C CYS A 570 32.02 17.15 -8.35
N ARG A 571 33.18 16.46 -8.33
CA ARG A 571 34.24 16.63 -9.34
C ARG A 571 33.77 16.22 -10.74
N ARG A 572 33.14 15.05 -10.89
CA ARG A 572 32.63 14.54 -12.19
C ARG A 572 31.53 15.41 -12.78
N ILE A 573 30.61 15.91 -11.94
CA ILE A 573 29.58 16.86 -12.33
C ILE A 573 30.24 18.14 -12.85
N ARG A 574 31.16 18.74 -12.09
CA ARG A 574 31.90 19.95 -12.51
C ARG A 574 32.61 19.75 -13.86
N GLU A 575 33.30 18.63 -14.04
CA GLU A 575 34.00 18.29 -15.30
C GLU A 575 33.04 18.06 -16.49
N ALA A 576 31.84 17.51 -16.25
CA ALA A 576 30.82 17.36 -17.28
C ALA A 576 30.25 18.72 -17.70
N TYR A 577 29.88 19.58 -16.74
CA TYR A 577 29.32 20.90 -17.03
C TYR A 577 30.33 21.83 -17.68
N GLN A 578 31.61 21.76 -17.29
CA GLN A 578 32.68 22.48 -17.99
C GLN A 578 32.75 22.14 -19.48
N LYS A 579 32.54 20.87 -19.86
CA LYS A 579 32.50 20.45 -21.28
C LYS A 579 31.25 20.94 -22.01
N ILE A 580 30.09 20.93 -21.34
CA ILE A 580 28.82 21.44 -21.92
C ILE A 580 28.92 22.94 -22.20
N VAL A 581 29.36 23.72 -21.21
CA VAL A 581 29.51 25.18 -21.34
C VAL A 581 30.62 25.54 -22.34
N ALA A 582 31.73 24.80 -22.37
CA ALA A 582 32.78 24.99 -23.38
C ALA A 582 32.31 24.68 -24.81
N GLY A 583 31.27 23.86 -24.98
CA GLY A 583 30.60 23.63 -26.26
C GLY A 583 29.69 24.78 -26.72
N GLY A 584 29.53 25.84 -25.91
CA GLY A 584 28.60 26.94 -26.17
C GLY A 584 27.13 26.61 -25.86
N CYS A 585 26.87 25.45 -25.26
CA CYS A 585 25.54 24.89 -25.09
C CYS A 585 24.93 25.27 -23.73
N ILE A 586 23.64 25.64 -23.71
CA ILE A 586 22.91 25.92 -22.46
C ILE A 586 22.47 24.59 -21.81
N PRO A 587 22.91 24.26 -20.58
CA PRO A 587 22.47 23.05 -19.88
C PRO A 587 21.05 23.20 -19.33
N LEU A 588 20.22 22.21 -19.63
CA LEU A 588 18.89 21.99 -19.04
C LEU A 588 18.98 20.74 -18.17
N THR A 589 19.17 20.96 -16.87
CA THR A 589 19.45 19.90 -15.90
C THR A 589 18.18 19.28 -15.33
N LEU A 590 18.21 17.97 -15.09
CA LEU A 590 17.28 17.27 -14.23
C LEU A 590 18.06 16.70 -13.03
N ASP A 591 17.59 17.00 -11.81
CA ASP A 591 18.09 16.59 -10.47
C ASP A 591 19.05 17.57 -9.71
N THR A 592 18.85 17.72 -8.38
CA THR A 592 19.73 18.19 -7.26
C THR A 592 19.10 17.65 -5.92
N SER A 593 19.75 17.30 -4.78
CA SER A 593 20.93 17.92 -4.08
C SER A 593 21.79 17.02 -3.07
N ASP A 594 22.17 17.46 -1.84
CA ASP A 594 23.59 17.43 -1.36
C ASP A 594 24.09 17.19 0.16
N VAL A 595 23.34 16.86 1.25
CA VAL A 595 23.71 16.45 2.71
C VAL A 595 23.10 17.29 3.89
N VAL A 596 22.94 16.73 5.13
CA VAL A 596 22.83 17.43 6.47
C VAL A 596 23.60 16.61 7.54
N LEU A 597 23.99 17.24 8.67
CA LEU A 597 24.59 16.68 9.93
C LEU A 597 26.09 16.99 10.21
N GLY A 598 26.54 18.21 9.93
CA GLY A 598 27.83 18.73 10.42
C GLY A 598 28.98 18.75 9.39
N GLU A 599 28.76 18.17 8.22
CA GLU A 599 29.63 18.32 7.05
C GLU A 599 29.38 19.66 6.32
N LYS A 600 30.39 20.17 5.60
CA LYS A 600 30.34 21.49 4.91
C LYS A 600 29.63 21.49 3.56
N ILE A 601 29.41 20.30 3.00
CA ILE A 601 28.69 20.02 1.75
C ILE A 601 27.32 19.48 2.21
N GLY A 602 26.22 19.93 1.60
CA GLY A 602 24.89 19.80 2.19
C GLY A 602 23.73 20.37 1.34
N HIS A 603 22.54 19.73 1.34
CA HIS A 603 21.41 20.02 0.45
C HIS A 603 20.71 21.35 0.74
N GLY A 604 20.67 21.74 2.01
CA GLY A 604 20.35 23.10 2.44
C GLY A 604 21.54 24.07 2.41
N THR A 605 22.68 23.70 1.81
CA THR A 605 23.92 24.51 1.78
C THR A 605 24.50 24.92 0.41
N PRO A 606 23.98 24.54 -0.78
CA PRO A 606 24.67 24.87 -2.04
C PRO A 606 24.72 26.39 -2.25
N PHE A 607 23.61 27.10 -2.04
CA PHE A 607 23.58 28.57 -2.12
C PHE A 607 24.51 29.23 -1.08
N ARG A 608 24.71 28.61 0.09
CA ARG A 608 25.67 29.10 1.10
C ARG A 608 27.12 28.96 0.61
N ARG A 609 27.47 27.84 -0.02
CA ARG A 609 28.79 27.66 -0.66
C ARG A 609 28.98 28.57 -1.86
N CYS A 610 27.96 28.73 -2.71
CA CYS A 610 28.04 29.63 -3.86
C CYS A 610 28.25 31.11 -3.47
N VAL A 611 27.74 31.56 -2.31
CA VAL A 611 28.09 32.88 -1.76
C VAL A 611 29.56 32.92 -1.29
N GLU A 612 30.01 31.93 -0.54
CA GLU A 612 31.39 31.87 -0.03
C GLU A 612 32.46 31.67 -1.13
N GLU A 613 32.10 31.02 -2.23
CA GLU A 613 32.93 30.83 -3.43
C GLU A 613 32.80 32.00 -4.45
N GLY A 614 31.98 33.02 -4.15
CA GLY A 614 31.82 34.20 -5.00
C GLY A 614 31.08 33.96 -6.33
N LEU A 615 30.30 32.88 -6.41
CA LEU A 615 29.56 32.45 -7.61
C LEU A 615 28.20 33.14 -7.78
N LEU A 616 27.73 33.87 -6.75
CA LEU A 616 26.44 34.56 -6.75
C LEU A 616 26.58 36.07 -6.51
N ASP A 617 25.93 36.84 -7.38
CA ASP A 617 25.58 38.24 -7.10
C ASP A 617 24.38 38.27 -6.15
N CYS A 618 24.66 38.40 -4.86
CA CYS A 618 23.67 38.25 -3.78
C CYS A 618 22.50 39.26 -3.89
N GLN A 619 22.72 40.43 -4.48
CA GLN A 619 21.66 41.43 -4.69
C GLN A 619 20.66 41.03 -5.78
N ARG A 620 21.02 40.08 -6.65
CA ARG A 620 20.18 39.55 -7.72
C ARG A 620 19.62 38.15 -7.40
N VAL A 621 19.65 37.72 -6.15
CA VAL A 621 19.06 36.45 -5.68
C VAL A 621 17.64 36.69 -5.15
N ALA A 622 16.71 35.81 -5.54
CA ALA A 622 15.36 35.72 -4.97
C ALA A 622 14.98 34.25 -4.72
N GLN A 623 14.40 33.98 -3.55
CA GLN A 623 13.88 32.68 -3.15
C GLN A 623 12.37 32.81 -2.88
N ILE A 624 11.56 31.89 -3.42
CA ILE A 624 10.08 32.00 -3.40
C ILE A 624 9.47 30.68 -2.89
N GLY A 625 8.53 30.77 -1.96
CA GLY A 625 7.76 29.62 -1.46
C GLY A 625 8.35 28.91 -0.23
N LEU A 626 9.32 29.55 0.42
CA LEU A 626 9.94 29.09 1.68
C LEU A 626 8.88 28.98 2.79
N ARG A 627 8.88 27.86 3.51
CA ARG A 627 7.88 27.48 4.53
C ARG A 627 8.40 26.32 5.39
N GLY A 628 7.56 25.84 6.30
CA GLY A 628 7.86 24.70 7.16
C GLY A 628 8.33 25.10 8.56
N SER A 629 8.53 24.11 9.42
CA SER A 629 9.02 24.32 10.78
C SER A 629 10.55 24.35 10.83
N ALA A 630 11.13 25.29 11.57
CA ALA A 630 12.57 25.53 11.61
C ALA A 630 13.19 25.31 12.99
N TYR A 631 14.51 25.14 13.02
CA TYR A 631 15.31 24.97 14.23
C TYR A 631 15.66 26.29 14.95
N SER A 632 15.31 27.45 14.37
CA SER A 632 15.53 28.79 14.93
C SER A 632 14.29 29.68 14.76
N ALA A 633 14.22 30.78 15.53
CA ALA A 633 13.08 31.71 15.51
C ALA A 633 12.99 32.53 14.21
N ASP A 634 14.12 32.82 13.55
CA ASP A 634 14.17 33.29 12.16
C ASP A 634 15.16 32.43 11.38
N ALA A 635 14.62 31.49 10.60
CA ALA A 635 15.40 30.57 9.76
C ALA A 635 16.05 31.28 8.57
N TYR A 636 15.55 32.45 8.20
CA TYR A 636 15.89 33.13 6.94
C TYR A 636 16.69 34.42 7.15
N GLN A 637 16.99 34.77 8.41
CA GLN A 637 17.78 35.95 8.78
C GLN A 637 19.06 36.05 7.92
N TRP A 638 19.85 34.98 7.86
CA TRP A 638 21.12 34.98 7.13
C TRP A 638 20.95 35.28 5.63
N ASN A 639 19.91 34.73 4.98
CA ASN A 639 19.63 35.01 3.57
C ASN A 639 19.37 36.50 3.34
N ARG A 640 18.58 37.13 4.22
CA ARG A 640 18.29 38.57 4.17
C ARG A 640 19.55 39.40 4.42
N GLU A 641 20.42 38.96 5.34
CA GLU A 641 21.72 39.60 5.62
C GLU A 641 22.69 39.57 4.43
N GLN A 642 22.61 38.57 3.55
CA GLN A 642 23.38 38.59 2.29
C GLN A 642 22.78 39.52 1.22
N GLY A 643 21.55 40.00 1.42
CA GLY A 643 20.80 40.78 0.44
C GLY A 643 19.84 39.97 -0.43
N PHE A 644 19.59 38.69 -0.11
CA PHE A 644 18.64 37.89 -0.87
C PHE A 644 17.21 38.39 -0.66
N ARG A 645 16.40 38.37 -1.72
CA ARG A 645 14.95 38.54 -1.61
C ARG A 645 14.29 37.23 -1.19
N VAL A 646 14.06 37.09 0.10
CA VAL A 646 13.31 35.98 0.72
C VAL A 646 11.80 36.26 0.60
N VAL A 647 11.05 35.40 -0.08
CA VAL A 647 9.58 35.46 -0.19
C VAL A 647 8.97 34.16 0.34
N GLN A 648 8.26 34.25 1.46
CA GLN A 648 7.68 33.08 2.13
C GLN A 648 6.34 32.65 1.49
N ALA A 649 5.89 31.42 1.76
CA ALA A 649 4.65 30.89 1.16
C ALA A 649 3.40 31.71 1.55
N GLU A 650 3.36 32.24 2.78
CA GLU A 650 2.33 33.15 3.28
C GLU A 650 2.23 34.43 2.43
N GLU A 651 3.37 34.91 1.90
CA GLU A 651 3.41 36.04 0.97
C GLU A 651 2.95 35.68 -0.44
N CYS A 652 2.70 34.39 -0.74
CA CYS A 652 2.21 33.90 -2.02
C CYS A 652 0.73 33.46 -1.98
N TRP A 653 0.19 33.14 -0.80
CA TRP A 653 -1.19 32.63 -0.69
C TRP A 653 -2.25 33.62 -1.20
N TRP A 654 -3.34 33.05 -1.73
CA TRP A 654 -4.57 33.74 -2.18
C TRP A 654 -4.42 34.80 -3.29
N LYS A 655 -3.29 34.85 -4.02
CA LYS A 655 -3.06 35.84 -5.10
C LYS A 655 -2.14 35.34 -6.23
N SER A 656 -2.18 36.06 -7.35
CA SER A 656 -1.27 35.91 -8.49
C SER A 656 0.14 36.39 -8.15
N LEU A 657 1.15 35.69 -8.67
CA LEU A 657 2.57 36.04 -8.56
C LEU A 657 3.10 36.88 -9.72
N THR A 658 2.25 37.25 -10.69
CA THR A 658 2.64 38.13 -11.82
C THR A 658 3.24 39.47 -11.37
N PRO A 659 2.72 40.17 -10.33
CA PRO A 659 3.34 41.39 -9.80
C PRO A 659 4.70 41.11 -9.14
N LEU A 660 4.82 39.99 -8.41
CA LEU A 660 6.09 39.56 -7.79
C LEU A 660 7.17 39.35 -8.86
N MET A 661 6.88 38.60 -9.92
CA MET A 661 7.82 38.37 -11.02
C MET A 661 8.21 39.65 -11.75
N THR A 662 7.34 40.66 -11.79
CA THR A 662 7.66 41.98 -12.34
C THR A 662 8.67 42.72 -11.47
N ALA A 663 8.52 42.65 -10.14
CA ALA A 663 9.50 43.20 -9.21
C ALA A 663 10.83 42.42 -9.22
N ILE A 664 10.80 41.10 -9.39
CA ILE A 664 12.01 40.26 -9.52
C ILE A 664 12.74 40.58 -10.83
N ARG A 665 12.06 40.68 -11.99
CA ARG A 665 12.69 41.11 -13.26
C ARG A 665 13.47 42.42 -13.10
N LYS A 666 12.90 43.41 -12.40
CA LYS A 666 13.58 44.68 -12.13
C LYS A 666 14.82 44.53 -11.23
N GLN A 667 14.83 43.55 -10.33
CA GLN A 667 15.96 43.25 -9.43
C GLN A 667 17.10 42.50 -10.16
N VAL A 668 16.80 41.48 -10.97
CA VAL A 668 17.84 40.74 -11.72
C VAL A 668 18.39 41.49 -12.93
N GLY A 669 17.61 42.41 -13.52
CA GLY A 669 18.01 43.16 -14.70
C GLY A 669 18.38 42.28 -15.91
N ASP A 670 19.27 42.79 -16.75
CA ASP A 670 19.70 42.14 -18.00
C ASP A 670 20.94 41.22 -17.84
N GLY A 671 21.54 41.21 -16.64
CA GLY A 671 22.67 40.34 -16.31
C GLY A 671 22.29 38.85 -16.33
N PRO A 672 23.25 37.93 -16.46
CA PRO A 672 22.96 36.49 -16.55
C PRO A 672 22.17 36.00 -15.32
N VAL A 673 21.20 35.12 -15.57
CA VAL A 673 20.31 34.53 -14.57
C VAL A 673 20.31 33.01 -14.74
N TYR A 674 20.41 32.29 -13.62
CA TYR A 674 20.21 30.86 -13.56
C TYR A 674 18.89 30.58 -12.83
N LEU A 675 18.09 29.63 -13.32
CA LEU A 675 16.80 29.29 -12.73
C LEU A 675 16.86 27.88 -12.13
N SER A 676 16.84 27.78 -10.80
CA SER A 676 16.65 26.51 -10.10
C SER A 676 15.20 26.36 -9.66
N PHE A 677 14.60 25.20 -9.87
CA PHE A 677 13.22 24.90 -9.46
C PHE A 677 13.17 23.63 -8.61
N ASP A 678 12.92 23.79 -7.31
CA ASP A 678 12.61 22.67 -6.43
C ASP A 678 11.15 22.25 -6.59
N ILE A 679 10.92 20.96 -6.83
CA ILE A 679 9.57 20.41 -6.93
C ILE A 679 8.86 20.42 -5.56
N ASP A 680 9.61 20.47 -4.45
CA ASP A 680 9.08 20.63 -3.09
C ASP A 680 8.56 22.05 -2.80
N ALA A 681 8.82 23.03 -3.68
CA ALA A 681 8.17 24.34 -3.63
C ALA A 681 6.65 24.24 -3.88
N LEU A 682 6.20 23.19 -4.59
CA LEU A 682 4.78 22.89 -4.79
C LEU A 682 4.16 22.22 -3.56
N ASP A 683 2.85 22.39 -3.38
CA ASP A 683 2.14 21.65 -2.34
C ASP A 683 2.15 20.13 -2.60
N PRO A 684 2.32 19.26 -1.58
CA PRO A 684 2.36 17.80 -1.73
C PRO A 684 1.11 17.19 -2.36
N SER A 685 -0.02 17.90 -2.42
CA SER A 685 -1.20 17.49 -3.19
C SER A 685 -1.01 17.54 -4.72
N TYR A 686 0.09 18.12 -5.20
CA TYR A 686 0.55 18.15 -6.60
C TYR A 686 1.94 17.53 -6.79
N ALA A 687 2.81 17.56 -5.77
CA ALA A 687 4.16 16.99 -5.79
C ALA A 687 4.44 16.10 -4.55
N PRO A 688 3.81 14.92 -4.43
CA PRO A 688 3.98 14.04 -3.27
C PRO A 688 5.34 13.32 -3.23
N GLY A 689 5.96 13.13 -4.39
CA GLY A 689 7.20 12.41 -4.62
C GLY A 689 8.45 13.27 -4.52
N THR A 690 8.69 13.86 -3.35
CA THR A 690 9.92 14.63 -3.03
C THR A 690 10.57 14.12 -1.74
N GLY A 691 11.86 14.40 -1.51
CA GLY A 691 12.54 14.10 -0.25
C GLY A 691 11.88 14.75 0.97
N THR A 692 11.52 16.04 0.87
CA THR A 692 11.11 16.93 1.98
C THR A 692 9.77 17.63 1.73
N PRO A 693 8.62 16.91 1.79
CA PRO A 693 7.32 17.48 1.48
C PRO A 693 6.79 18.38 2.61
N GLU A 694 6.81 19.70 2.42
CA GLU A 694 6.18 20.67 3.31
C GLU A 694 4.75 21.01 2.84
N ILE A 695 3.76 20.97 3.72
CA ILE A 695 2.36 21.29 3.35
C ILE A 695 2.15 22.79 3.06
N ALA A 696 1.00 23.15 2.46
CA ALA A 696 0.61 24.53 2.13
C ALA A 696 1.58 25.25 1.16
N GLY A 697 2.11 24.49 0.20
CA GLY A 697 3.04 24.97 -0.83
C GLY A 697 2.37 25.73 -1.98
N LEU A 698 3.17 26.03 -3.02
CA LEU A 698 2.69 26.72 -4.22
C LEU A 698 1.78 25.82 -5.06
N THR A 699 0.87 26.46 -5.80
CA THR A 699 0.04 25.77 -6.81
C THR A 699 0.77 25.67 -8.17
N PRO A 700 0.47 24.67 -9.02
CA PRO A 700 1.00 24.60 -10.37
C PRO A 700 0.71 25.85 -11.22
N SER A 701 -0.41 26.52 -10.99
CA SER A 701 -0.74 27.82 -11.57
C SER A 701 0.30 28.90 -11.23
N GLN A 702 0.68 29.00 -9.96
CA GLN A 702 1.66 29.99 -9.49
C GLN A 702 3.08 29.67 -9.97
N ALA A 703 3.47 28.39 -10.00
CA ALA A 703 4.73 27.96 -10.61
C ALA A 703 4.81 28.35 -12.11
N LEU A 704 3.70 28.28 -12.84
CA LEU A 704 3.63 28.74 -14.23
C LEU A 704 3.68 30.26 -14.38
N GLU A 705 3.13 31.03 -13.44
CA GLU A 705 3.31 32.48 -13.40
C GLU A 705 4.78 32.86 -13.15
N ILE A 706 5.49 32.11 -12.28
CA ILE A 706 6.93 32.27 -12.04
C ILE A 706 7.71 31.99 -13.33
N ILE A 707 7.62 30.78 -13.88
CA ILE A 707 8.42 30.38 -15.05
C ILE A 707 8.13 31.24 -16.29
N ARG A 708 6.86 31.55 -16.57
CA ARG A 708 6.50 32.47 -17.69
C ARG A 708 6.92 33.91 -17.39
N GLY A 709 6.98 34.29 -16.11
CA GLY A 709 7.49 35.57 -15.65
C GLY A 709 8.99 35.78 -15.90
N CYS A 710 9.75 34.70 -16.17
CA CYS A 710 11.15 34.75 -16.59
C CYS A 710 11.36 35.06 -18.08
N ARG A 711 10.28 35.15 -18.88
CA ARG A 711 10.38 35.51 -20.31
C ARG A 711 11.13 36.85 -20.48
N GLY A 712 12.16 36.82 -21.33
CA GLY A 712 13.00 37.98 -21.63
C GLY A 712 14.18 38.19 -20.68
N MET A 713 14.30 37.42 -19.58
CA MET A 713 15.51 37.42 -18.76
C MET A 713 16.68 36.77 -19.51
N ASN A 714 17.90 37.13 -19.12
CA ASN A 714 19.12 36.53 -19.65
C ASN A 714 19.41 35.15 -19.01
N ILE A 715 18.54 34.16 -19.27
CA ILE A 715 18.71 32.79 -18.78
C ILE A 715 19.97 32.17 -19.41
N VAL A 716 20.87 31.63 -18.56
CA VAL A 716 22.11 30.94 -18.96
C VAL A 716 22.15 29.45 -18.58
N GLY A 717 21.14 28.96 -17.87
CA GLY A 717 20.98 27.56 -17.48
C GLY A 717 19.79 27.39 -16.53
N CYS A 718 19.35 26.16 -16.35
CA CYS A 718 18.34 25.82 -15.34
C CYS A 718 18.44 24.38 -14.83
N ASP A 719 17.82 24.14 -13.68
CA ASP A 719 17.54 22.80 -13.16
C ASP A 719 16.10 22.64 -12.67
N LEU A 720 15.68 21.37 -12.58
CA LEU A 720 14.44 20.93 -11.93
C LEU A 720 14.76 19.72 -11.05
N VAL A 721 14.40 19.79 -9.76
CA VAL A 721 15.12 19.05 -8.72
C VAL A 721 14.20 18.34 -7.71
N GLU A 722 14.78 17.49 -6.85
CA GLU A 722 14.11 16.70 -5.79
C GLU A 722 12.92 15.82 -6.27
N VAL A 723 12.83 15.50 -7.57
CA VAL A 723 11.84 14.55 -8.10
C VAL A 723 12.26 13.13 -7.70
N SER A 724 11.54 12.55 -6.75
CA SER A 724 11.83 11.26 -6.12
C SER A 724 10.72 10.23 -6.41
N PRO A 725 10.83 9.46 -7.52
CA PRO A 725 9.82 8.49 -7.95
C PRO A 725 9.37 7.46 -6.89
N PRO A 726 10.22 6.97 -5.95
CA PRO A 726 9.78 6.06 -4.90
C PRO A 726 8.66 6.60 -4.00
N TYR A 727 8.46 7.92 -3.95
CA TYR A 727 7.40 8.57 -3.16
C TYR A 727 6.27 9.16 -4.01
N ASP A 728 6.40 9.18 -5.35
CA ASP A 728 5.28 9.51 -6.24
C ASP A 728 4.33 8.31 -6.34
N THR A 729 3.46 8.20 -5.34
CA THR A 729 2.41 7.17 -5.26
C THR A 729 1.30 7.35 -6.33
N THR A 730 1.41 8.34 -7.22
CA THR A 730 0.28 8.95 -7.95
C THR A 730 0.41 9.00 -9.48
N GLY A 731 1.21 8.14 -10.11
CA GLY A 731 1.21 7.88 -11.57
C GLY A 731 -0.10 7.30 -12.16
N ARG A 732 -1.25 7.65 -11.57
CA ARG A 732 -2.61 7.12 -11.78
C ARG A 732 -3.67 8.20 -12.01
N ASN A 733 -3.33 9.48 -11.81
CA ASN A 733 -4.22 10.61 -12.09
C ASN A 733 -3.63 11.42 -13.25
N GLU A 734 -4.31 11.46 -14.40
CA GLU A 734 -3.85 12.17 -15.60
C GLU A 734 -3.61 13.69 -15.41
N GLN A 735 -4.03 14.24 -14.26
CA GLN A 735 -3.88 15.66 -13.88
C GLN A 735 -2.93 15.92 -12.70
N LYS A 736 -2.35 14.89 -12.06
CA LYS A 736 -1.53 15.03 -10.83
C LYS A 736 -0.20 14.25 -10.84
N ASP A 737 0.26 13.88 -12.02
CA ASP A 737 1.54 13.20 -12.17
C ASP A 737 2.67 14.22 -12.04
N GLN A 738 3.49 14.10 -10.99
CA GLN A 738 4.58 15.03 -10.70
C GLN A 738 5.64 15.03 -11.80
N SER A 739 5.85 13.89 -12.46
CA SER A 739 6.81 13.76 -13.57
C SER A 739 6.27 14.36 -14.88
N LYS A 740 4.94 14.39 -15.09
CA LYS A 740 4.30 15.22 -16.14
C LYS A 740 4.34 16.71 -15.80
N ALA A 741 4.11 17.10 -14.53
CA ALA A 741 4.25 18.48 -14.09
C ALA A 741 5.70 18.96 -14.31
N ALA A 742 6.68 18.16 -13.90
CA ALA A 742 8.10 18.37 -14.15
C ALA A 742 8.41 18.58 -15.65
N SER A 743 7.94 17.68 -16.51
CA SER A 743 8.08 17.78 -17.97
C SER A 743 7.45 19.07 -18.55
N PHE A 744 6.34 19.52 -17.96
CA PHE A 744 5.66 20.76 -18.35
C PHE A 744 6.41 22.02 -17.88
N LEU A 745 6.99 22.00 -16.67
CA LEU A 745 7.85 23.07 -16.16
C LEU A 745 9.12 23.20 -17.03
N CYS A 746 9.80 22.09 -17.35
CA CYS A 746 10.96 22.05 -18.26
C CYS A 746 10.63 22.65 -19.64
N THR A 747 9.44 22.35 -20.18
CA THR A 747 8.96 22.95 -21.43
C THR A 747 8.72 24.46 -21.27
N GLY A 748 8.23 24.92 -20.12
CA GLY A 748 8.08 26.33 -19.80
C GLY A 748 9.41 27.09 -19.73
N VAL A 749 10.46 26.47 -19.19
CA VAL A 749 11.80 27.07 -19.15
C VAL A 749 12.44 27.11 -20.54
N MET A 750 12.37 26.02 -21.32
CA MET A 750 12.77 26.04 -22.74
C MET A 750 12.06 27.16 -23.50
N VAL A 751 10.74 27.29 -23.36
CA VAL A 751 9.99 28.38 -24.00
C VAL A 751 10.51 29.76 -23.59
N SER A 752 10.89 29.95 -22.34
CA SER A 752 11.45 31.23 -21.87
C SER A 752 12.87 31.48 -22.39
N ALA A 753 13.67 30.44 -22.59
CA ALA A 753 15.01 30.52 -23.18
C ALA A 753 14.98 30.71 -24.71
N SER A 754 14.11 29.99 -25.43
CA SER A 754 13.97 30.07 -26.89
C SER A 754 13.48 31.42 -27.40
N LEU A 755 12.80 32.20 -26.56
CA LEU A 755 12.29 33.54 -26.91
C LEU A 755 13.37 34.64 -26.88
N LYS A 756 14.66 34.27 -26.79
CA LYS A 756 15.82 35.12 -27.12
C LYS A 756 16.17 35.11 -28.62
N CYS A 757 15.70 34.11 -29.37
CA CYS A 757 16.02 33.90 -30.80
C CYS A 757 14.91 34.41 -31.72
#